data_AF-M5EJL4-F1
#
_entry.id   AF-M5EJL4-F1
#
_cell.length_a   1.000
_cell.length_b   1.000
_cell.length_c   1.000
_cell.angle_alpha   90.00
_cell.angle_beta   90.00
_cell.angle_gamma   90.00
#
_symmetry.space_group_name_H-M   'P 1'
#
loop_
_entity.id
_entity.type
_entity.pdbx_description
1 polymer ?
#
loop_
_entity_poly.entity_id
_entity_poly.type
_entity_poly.pdbx_seq_one_letter_code
_entity_poly.pdbx_strand_id
1 'polypeptide(L)'
;MPAQNLLAEEASPYLQQHSGNPVHWRGWSPAALAEARTLDRPILLSVGYAACHWCHVMAHESFENDDVAAVMNRLFVNIKVDREERPDIDQIYMAALSSMGEQGGWPLTMFLTPDGKPFWGGTYFPREARYGRPGFIQVMEAVDKAWRDKRPSLNQSADGLATHVERRLAGGHAKAALDRDTLENLANGIDGIIDRELGGLRGAPKFPNAPFMQTLWLSWLRDGATSHRDAVLTSLQKMLAGGIYDHVGGGLSRYSTDAEWLVPHFEKMLYDNAQSIRLCNWAYTASGNDLFRLRIEETIGWLLREMRADGGAFAASLDADSDGEEGLFYTWGRDEVEAVLGDESALFFNYFTLSSPHGWEGKPVLHQTAAQQVQSVADRDRLIPLKERLLAAREKRVRPGRDGKALTDWNGLMIAALAEAGRSFGRADWIEAAEIAFAHIANAAQNNRLPHSMLGAKKLFPALSSDYAAMTNAAIALFEATGDSQYVDRAGQFIEQLDHWHRDGEKNRLLSDRIGQHRRADPHQGRCRRSYSFGHRPDHRSLGPTVFRYRRSRTAGAGLENRRTRGRPRCPPDLWPGRHRQRLRVRARTAEAGDRRPPRESSSCSGCESKSGPAPGGYCCGNRYGSESADATRRHLAANRQARRLAVHGAGLFAGDYQPQGTRTVATAKIEFVILWRSKERSDAAQTIGSMP
;
A
#
# COMPACT_ATOMS: atom_id res chain seq x y z
N MET A 1 26.84 14.87 -25.88
CA MET A 1 26.28 14.52 -24.56
C MET A 1 27.43 14.06 -23.68
N PRO A 2 27.51 14.40 -22.38
CA PRO A 2 28.19 13.48 -21.47
C PRO A 2 27.31 12.22 -21.47
N ALA A 3 27.76 11.22 -22.22
CA ALA A 3 26.99 10.05 -22.61
C ALA A 3 27.24 8.94 -21.60
N GLN A 4 26.65 9.07 -20.40
CA GLN A 4 26.84 8.07 -19.36
C GLN A 4 25.62 7.94 -18.47
N ASN A 5 25.50 6.77 -17.86
CA ASN A 5 24.57 6.49 -16.80
C ASN A 5 25.02 7.21 -15.52
N LEU A 6 24.11 7.95 -14.86
CA LEU A 6 24.39 8.75 -13.67
C LEU A 6 23.84 8.12 -12.38
N LEU A 7 23.23 6.93 -12.44
CA LEU A 7 22.56 6.35 -11.27
C LEU A 7 23.52 5.86 -10.18
N ALA A 8 24.82 5.72 -10.47
CA ALA A 8 25.82 5.37 -9.47
C ALA A 8 25.93 6.43 -8.34
N GLU A 9 25.54 7.68 -8.62
CA GLU A 9 25.61 8.79 -7.67
C GLU A 9 24.36 8.90 -6.78
N GLU A 10 23.28 8.20 -7.13
CA GLU A 10 21.99 8.29 -6.44
C GLU A 10 22.04 7.70 -5.02
N ALA A 11 21.10 8.08 -4.16
CA ALA A 11 20.99 7.51 -2.82
C ALA A 11 20.24 6.17 -2.82
N SER A 12 19.22 6.06 -3.66
CA SER A 12 18.35 4.87 -3.77
C SER A 12 19.13 3.62 -4.18
N PRO A 13 19.01 2.51 -3.42
CA PRO A 13 19.47 1.19 -3.84
C PRO A 13 18.87 0.76 -5.17
N TYR A 14 17.58 1.00 -5.38
CA TYR A 14 16.90 0.68 -6.64
C TYR A 14 17.56 1.38 -7.82
N LEU A 15 17.87 2.67 -7.71
CA LEU A 15 18.55 3.38 -8.79
C LEU A 15 19.97 2.86 -9.01
N GLN A 16 20.73 2.61 -7.94
CA GLN A 16 22.09 2.09 -8.03
C GLN A 16 22.16 0.69 -8.67
N GLN A 17 21.15 -0.17 -8.46
CA GLN A 17 21.05 -1.48 -9.12
C GLN A 17 21.11 -1.37 -10.65
N HIS A 18 20.69 -0.24 -11.22
CA HIS A 18 20.69 -0.01 -12.67
C HIS A 18 21.86 0.87 -13.15
N SER A 19 22.85 1.13 -12.29
CA SER A 19 24.00 1.98 -12.63
C SER A 19 24.93 1.35 -13.69
N GLY A 20 24.93 0.02 -13.81
CA GLY A 20 25.70 -0.72 -14.82
C GLY A 20 25.04 -0.80 -16.20
N ASN A 21 23.78 -0.39 -16.34
CA ASN A 21 23.05 -0.52 -17.59
C ASN A 21 23.65 0.37 -18.70
N PRO A 22 23.66 -0.08 -19.97
CA PRO A 22 24.12 0.71 -21.11
C PRO A 22 23.22 1.93 -21.41
N VAL A 23 22.03 1.99 -20.83
CA VAL A 23 21.14 3.16 -20.91
C VAL A 23 21.74 4.33 -20.13
N HIS A 24 21.79 5.51 -20.75
CA HIS A 24 22.23 6.76 -20.13
C HIS A 24 21.15 7.30 -19.18
N TRP A 25 20.95 6.63 -18.05
CA TRP A 25 19.95 7.01 -17.06
C TRP A 25 20.33 8.27 -16.28
N ARG A 26 19.30 9.05 -15.93
CA ARG A 26 19.35 10.14 -14.95
C ARG A 26 18.36 9.86 -13.83
N GLY A 27 18.68 10.27 -12.61
CA GLY A 27 17.66 10.46 -11.58
C GLY A 27 16.76 11.65 -11.92
N TRP A 28 15.54 11.66 -11.37
CA TRP A 28 14.64 12.80 -11.56
C TRP A 28 15.19 14.05 -10.88
N SER A 29 15.58 15.03 -11.69
CA SER A 29 16.13 16.30 -11.20
C SER A 29 15.77 17.48 -12.12
N PRO A 30 15.82 18.73 -11.60
CA PRO A 30 15.70 19.91 -12.44
C PRO A 30 16.73 19.94 -13.59
N ALA A 31 17.93 19.40 -13.37
CA ALA A 31 18.98 19.31 -14.38
C ALA A 31 18.57 18.36 -15.53
N ALA A 32 18.03 17.18 -15.21
CA ALA A 32 17.55 16.24 -16.22
C ALA A 32 16.40 16.82 -17.07
N LEU A 33 15.48 17.55 -16.44
CA LEU A 33 14.39 18.24 -17.15
C LEU A 33 14.89 19.42 -18.00
N ALA A 34 15.87 20.18 -17.52
CA ALA A 34 16.48 21.26 -18.28
C ALA A 34 17.27 20.74 -19.50
N GLU A 35 17.92 19.59 -19.35
CA GLU A 35 18.59 18.90 -20.45
C GLU A 35 17.58 18.48 -21.51
N ALA A 36 16.45 17.86 -21.14
CA ALA A 36 15.40 17.50 -22.08
C ALA A 36 14.90 18.70 -22.89
N ARG A 37 14.67 19.85 -22.24
CA ARG A 37 14.29 21.11 -22.90
C ARG A 37 15.37 21.64 -23.83
N THR A 38 16.63 21.61 -23.40
CA THR A 38 17.76 22.13 -24.18
C THR A 38 18.00 21.29 -25.43
N LEU A 39 17.85 19.97 -25.32
CA LEU A 39 17.98 19.04 -26.44
C LEU A 39 16.72 18.95 -27.30
N ASP A 40 15.62 19.53 -26.83
CA ASP A 40 14.29 19.42 -27.44
C ASP A 40 13.84 17.97 -27.69
N ARG A 41 14.19 17.08 -26.75
CA ARG A 41 13.95 15.63 -26.85
C ARG A 41 12.91 15.16 -25.85
N PRO A 42 12.03 14.22 -26.25
CA PRO A 42 11.07 13.63 -25.33
C PRO A 42 11.79 12.87 -24.21
N ILE A 43 11.11 12.76 -23.07
CA ILE A 43 11.60 12.02 -21.90
C ILE A 43 10.97 10.62 -21.93
N LEU A 44 11.80 9.61 -21.70
CA LEU A 44 11.34 8.27 -21.32
C LEU A 44 11.53 8.13 -19.82
N LEU A 45 10.41 8.10 -19.10
CA LEU A 45 10.36 7.96 -17.65
C LEU A 45 10.05 6.50 -17.29
N SER A 46 10.95 5.88 -16.52
CA SER A 46 10.74 4.56 -15.92
C SER A 46 10.64 4.70 -14.39
N VAL A 47 9.49 4.31 -13.82
CA VAL A 47 9.26 4.33 -12.37
C VAL A 47 9.13 2.89 -11.86
N GLY A 48 9.85 2.58 -10.78
CA GLY A 48 9.84 1.28 -10.10
C GLY A 48 10.41 1.40 -8.69
N TYR A 49 10.76 0.27 -8.07
CA TYR A 49 11.34 0.19 -6.73
C TYR A 49 11.98 -1.19 -6.52
N ALA A 50 12.79 -1.35 -5.46
CA ALA A 50 13.80 -2.41 -5.36
C ALA A 50 13.27 -3.84 -5.23
N ALA A 51 12.05 -4.05 -4.74
CA ALA A 51 11.48 -5.39 -4.52
C ALA A 51 10.53 -5.85 -5.66
N CYS A 52 10.44 -5.03 -6.72
CA CYS A 52 9.52 -5.23 -7.84
C CYS A 52 10.05 -6.26 -8.86
N HIS A 53 9.50 -7.47 -8.85
CA HIS A 53 9.84 -8.53 -9.82
C HIS A 53 9.77 -8.06 -11.29
N TRP A 54 8.62 -7.51 -11.72
CA TRP A 54 8.46 -7.07 -13.12
C TRP A 54 9.40 -5.93 -13.52
N CYS A 55 9.90 -5.16 -12.54
CA CYS A 55 10.89 -4.13 -12.78
C CYS A 55 12.27 -4.76 -13.08
N HIS A 56 12.63 -5.86 -12.39
CA HIS A 56 13.83 -6.65 -12.68
C HIS A 56 13.72 -7.35 -14.03
N VAL A 57 12.58 -8.01 -14.32
CA VAL A 57 12.33 -8.64 -15.62
C VAL A 57 12.52 -7.65 -16.76
N MET A 58 11.89 -6.47 -16.68
CA MET A 58 12.05 -5.46 -17.71
C MET A 58 13.49 -4.92 -17.81
N ALA A 59 14.19 -4.82 -16.69
CA ALA A 59 15.58 -4.38 -16.69
C ALA A 59 16.51 -5.37 -17.38
N HIS A 60 16.43 -6.66 -17.03
CA HIS A 60 17.22 -7.72 -17.64
C HIS A 60 16.89 -7.91 -19.13
N GLU A 61 15.60 -7.94 -19.47
CA GLU A 61 15.21 -8.16 -20.87
C GLU A 61 15.52 -6.95 -21.77
N SER A 62 15.36 -5.73 -21.26
CA SER A 62 15.38 -4.52 -22.09
C SER A 62 16.49 -3.53 -21.72
N PHE A 63 16.61 -3.14 -20.46
CA PHE A 63 17.53 -2.05 -20.10
C PHE A 63 19.01 -2.46 -20.05
N GLU A 64 19.31 -3.75 -19.96
CA GLU A 64 20.67 -4.31 -20.03
C GLU A 64 21.09 -4.65 -21.46
N ASN A 65 20.15 -4.64 -22.41
CA ASN A 65 20.42 -4.98 -23.80
C ASN A 65 20.97 -3.76 -24.58
N ASP A 66 22.14 -3.91 -25.20
CA ASP A 66 22.81 -2.82 -25.93
C ASP A 66 21.99 -2.27 -27.11
N ASP A 67 21.26 -3.12 -27.85
CA ASP A 67 20.45 -2.67 -29.00
C ASP A 67 19.26 -1.81 -28.54
N VAL A 68 18.58 -2.25 -27.48
CA VAL A 68 17.48 -1.49 -26.87
C VAL A 68 18.01 -0.18 -26.29
N ALA A 69 19.12 -0.23 -25.56
CA ALA A 69 19.74 0.94 -24.95
C ALA A 69 20.22 1.95 -26.01
N ALA A 70 20.76 1.49 -27.14
CA ALA A 70 21.15 2.36 -28.24
C ALA A 70 19.95 3.16 -28.79
N VAL A 71 18.79 2.52 -28.93
CA VAL A 71 17.55 3.20 -29.35
C VAL A 71 17.08 4.19 -28.27
N MET A 72 17.05 3.79 -27.00
CA MET A 72 16.68 4.67 -25.88
C MET A 72 17.57 5.92 -25.83
N ASN A 73 18.89 5.72 -25.88
CA ASN A 73 19.89 6.78 -25.79
C ASN A 73 19.88 7.70 -27.01
N ARG A 74 19.49 7.18 -28.19
CA ARG A 74 19.36 7.97 -29.41
C ARG A 74 18.09 8.83 -29.42
N LEU A 75 16.98 8.34 -28.90
CA LEU A 75 15.67 8.97 -29.05
C LEU A 75 15.23 9.82 -27.85
N PHE A 76 15.54 9.39 -26.61
CA PHE A 76 14.97 10.00 -25.40
C PHE A 76 16.01 10.57 -24.43
N VAL A 77 15.58 11.47 -23.56
CA VAL A 77 16.26 11.69 -22.27
C VAL A 77 15.69 10.68 -21.29
N ASN A 78 16.51 9.71 -20.90
CA ASN A 78 16.07 8.59 -20.06
C ASN A 78 16.15 8.98 -18.58
N ILE A 79 15.01 8.93 -17.88
CA ILE A 79 14.89 9.24 -16.45
C ILE A 79 14.35 8.03 -15.70
N LYS A 80 15.04 7.62 -14.63
CA LYS A 80 14.61 6.54 -13.75
C LYS A 80 14.24 7.09 -12.37
N VAL A 81 13.16 6.57 -11.80
CA VAL A 81 12.61 7.04 -10.52
C VAL A 81 12.30 5.87 -9.62
N ASP A 82 12.78 5.97 -8.39
CA ASP A 82 12.33 5.15 -7.28
C ASP A 82 11.01 5.72 -6.72
N ARG A 83 9.91 4.97 -6.84
CA ARG A 83 8.59 5.40 -6.34
C ARG A 83 8.55 5.54 -4.83
N GLU A 84 9.41 4.83 -4.10
CA GLU A 84 9.43 4.88 -2.65
C GLU A 84 10.10 6.15 -2.16
N GLU A 85 11.08 6.67 -2.90
CA GLU A 85 11.70 7.96 -2.60
C GLU A 85 10.91 9.13 -3.17
N ARG A 86 10.21 8.92 -4.30
CA ARG A 86 9.44 9.95 -5.01
C ARG A 86 8.01 9.52 -5.32
N PRO A 87 7.20 9.19 -4.29
CA PRO A 87 5.80 8.81 -4.50
C PRO A 87 4.97 9.96 -5.07
N ASP A 88 5.44 11.21 -4.92
CA ASP A 88 4.85 12.40 -5.54
C ASP A 88 4.91 12.36 -7.07
N ILE A 89 5.97 11.82 -7.64
CA ILE A 89 6.13 11.65 -9.10
C ILE A 89 5.27 10.48 -9.57
N ASP A 90 5.41 9.35 -8.89
CA ASP A 90 4.68 8.12 -9.17
C ASP A 90 3.16 8.38 -9.22
N GLN A 91 2.60 9.09 -8.24
CA GLN A 91 1.17 9.39 -8.19
C GLN A 91 0.69 10.22 -9.39
N ILE A 92 1.48 11.20 -9.84
CA ILE A 92 1.14 12.05 -11.00
C ILE A 92 1.05 11.19 -12.27
N TYR A 93 2.07 10.37 -12.50
CA TYR A 93 2.16 9.61 -13.74
C TYR A 93 1.28 8.35 -13.74
N MET A 94 1.03 7.75 -12.58
CA MET A 94 0.01 6.71 -12.44
C MET A 94 -1.39 7.27 -12.70
N ALA A 95 -1.71 8.47 -12.19
CA ALA A 95 -2.98 9.13 -12.50
C ALA A 95 -3.10 9.45 -14.00
N ALA A 96 -2.00 9.88 -14.65
CA ALA A 96 -1.97 10.09 -16.09
C ALA A 96 -2.24 8.80 -16.87
N LEU A 97 -1.63 7.68 -16.47
CA LEU A 97 -1.84 6.36 -17.07
C LEU A 97 -3.31 5.91 -16.95
N SER A 98 -3.89 6.00 -15.76
CA SER A 98 -5.31 5.67 -15.55
C SER A 98 -6.24 6.56 -16.38
N SER A 99 -5.93 7.85 -16.52
CA SER A 99 -6.70 8.76 -17.38
C SER A 99 -6.62 8.43 -18.87
N MET A 100 -5.61 7.67 -19.30
CA MET A 100 -5.53 7.11 -20.67
C MET A 100 -6.33 5.79 -20.81
N GLY A 101 -6.94 5.29 -19.74
CA GLY A 101 -7.72 4.05 -19.74
C GLY A 101 -6.86 2.79 -19.55
N GLU A 102 -5.58 2.94 -19.23
CA GLU A 102 -4.66 1.83 -18.99
C GLU A 102 -4.71 1.37 -17.52
N GLN A 103 -4.46 0.08 -17.30
CA GLN A 103 -4.29 -0.46 -15.95
C GLN A 103 -2.96 0.01 -15.36
N GLY A 104 -3.02 0.53 -14.13
CA GLY A 104 -1.84 0.96 -13.40
C GLY A 104 -1.02 -0.22 -12.87
N GLY A 105 0.28 0.01 -12.66
CA GLY A 105 1.20 -0.97 -12.12
C GLY A 105 2.66 -0.58 -12.37
N TRP A 106 3.57 -1.35 -11.77
CA TRP A 106 5.01 -1.20 -11.97
C TRP A 106 5.58 -2.41 -12.72
N PRO A 107 6.58 -2.23 -13.60
CA PRO A 107 7.24 -0.97 -13.95
C PRO A 107 6.30 -0.03 -14.70
N LEU A 108 6.35 1.27 -14.37
CA LEU A 108 5.58 2.30 -15.05
C LEU A 108 6.49 2.96 -16.10
N THR A 109 6.09 2.93 -17.36
CA THR A 109 6.86 3.46 -18.49
C THR A 109 6.08 4.57 -19.19
N MET A 110 6.55 5.80 -19.08
CA MET A 110 5.86 6.99 -19.58
C MET A 110 6.71 7.77 -20.57
N PHE A 111 6.06 8.30 -21.60
CA PHE A 111 6.66 9.19 -22.59
C PHE A 111 6.14 10.60 -22.37
N LEU A 112 7.07 11.52 -22.13
CA LEU A 112 6.78 12.89 -21.75
C LEU A 112 7.34 13.87 -22.77
N THR A 113 6.71 15.03 -22.88
CA THR A 113 7.29 16.17 -23.57
C THR A 113 8.60 16.60 -22.87
N PRO A 114 9.46 17.41 -23.52
CA PRO A 114 10.65 17.98 -22.88
C PRO A 114 10.34 18.75 -21.58
N ASP A 115 9.12 19.26 -21.44
CA ASP A 115 8.66 19.97 -20.24
C ASP A 115 8.15 19.04 -19.13
N GLY A 116 8.14 17.72 -19.35
CA GLY A 116 7.70 16.71 -18.39
C GLY A 116 6.20 16.40 -18.42
N LYS A 117 5.46 16.87 -19.44
CA LYS A 117 4.01 16.58 -19.56
C LYS A 117 3.80 15.19 -20.17
N PRO A 118 2.99 14.30 -19.57
CA PRO A 118 2.74 12.97 -20.14
C PRO A 118 1.89 13.08 -21.41
N PHE A 119 2.21 12.32 -22.44
CA PHE A 119 1.38 12.22 -23.64
C PHE A 119 1.04 10.78 -24.03
N TRP A 120 1.84 9.79 -23.58
CA TRP A 120 1.57 8.37 -23.79
C TRP A 120 2.34 7.53 -22.76
N GLY A 121 1.92 6.28 -22.54
CA GLY A 121 2.62 5.39 -21.62
C GLY A 121 1.93 4.04 -21.47
N GLY A 122 2.55 3.21 -20.65
CA GLY A 122 2.09 1.86 -20.31
C GLY A 122 2.83 1.36 -19.08
N THR A 123 2.67 0.07 -18.78
CA THR A 123 3.42 -0.59 -17.71
C THR A 123 4.64 -1.31 -18.29
N TYR A 124 4.54 -2.62 -18.42
CA TYR A 124 5.54 -3.50 -19.00
C TYR A 124 5.46 -3.56 -20.52
N PHE A 125 6.61 -3.36 -21.18
CA PHE A 125 6.80 -3.58 -22.61
C PHE A 125 7.86 -4.67 -22.84
N PRO A 126 7.53 -5.78 -23.51
CA PRO A 126 8.49 -6.84 -23.76
C PRO A 126 9.54 -6.39 -24.79
N ARG A 127 10.75 -6.95 -24.73
CA ARG A 127 11.80 -6.65 -25.72
C ARG A 127 11.33 -6.94 -27.15
N GLU A 128 10.77 -8.13 -27.35
CA GLU A 128 10.20 -8.59 -28.61
C GLU A 128 8.67 -8.61 -28.54
N ALA A 129 8.01 -8.56 -29.70
CA ALA A 129 6.55 -8.63 -29.73
C ALA A 129 6.05 -9.98 -29.18
N ARG A 130 5.41 -9.96 -28.02
CA ARG A 130 4.84 -11.14 -27.32
C ARG A 130 3.54 -10.77 -26.64
N TYR A 131 2.70 -11.77 -26.39
CA TYR A 131 1.40 -11.61 -25.70
C TYR A 131 0.49 -10.54 -26.33
N GLY A 132 0.54 -10.37 -27.65
CA GLY A 132 -0.22 -9.35 -28.37
C GLY A 132 0.27 -7.90 -28.15
N ARG A 133 1.42 -7.70 -27.49
CA ARG A 133 2.05 -6.41 -27.28
C ARG A 133 3.18 -6.19 -28.29
N PRO A 134 3.37 -4.96 -28.80
CA PRO A 134 4.53 -4.62 -29.63
C PRO A 134 5.82 -4.72 -28.82
N GLY A 135 6.93 -5.00 -29.51
CA GLY A 135 8.26 -4.99 -28.89
C GLY A 135 8.68 -3.56 -28.52
N PHE A 136 9.48 -3.41 -27.47
CA PHE A 136 9.79 -2.11 -26.91
C PHE A 136 10.50 -1.16 -27.89
N ILE A 137 11.37 -1.68 -28.76
CA ILE A 137 11.99 -0.89 -29.85
C ILE A 137 10.92 -0.35 -30.81
N GLN A 138 9.93 -1.17 -31.19
CA GLN A 138 8.86 -0.74 -32.10
C GLN A 138 8.03 0.38 -31.49
N VAL A 139 7.75 0.28 -30.19
CA VAL A 139 7.06 1.32 -29.41
C VAL A 139 7.85 2.63 -29.43
N MET A 140 9.14 2.57 -29.11
CA MET A 140 10.01 3.74 -29.06
C MET A 140 10.12 4.46 -30.42
N GLU A 141 10.33 3.72 -31.50
CA GLU A 141 10.39 4.29 -32.86
C GLU A 141 9.05 4.90 -33.28
N ALA A 142 7.92 4.28 -32.91
CA ALA A 142 6.59 4.81 -33.21
C ALA A 142 6.30 6.11 -32.44
N VAL A 143 6.69 6.16 -31.16
CA VAL A 143 6.55 7.36 -30.32
C VAL A 143 7.38 8.51 -30.88
N ASP A 144 8.63 8.27 -31.21
CA ASP A 144 9.51 9.31 -31.74
C ASP A 144 9.11 9.75 -33.15
N LYS A 145 8.63 8.84 -34.03
CA LYS A 145 8.00 9.23 -35.29
C LYS A 145 6.79 10.15 -35.05
N ALA A 146 5.91 9.81 -34.10
CA ALA A 146 4.78 10.65 -33.75
C ALA A 146 5.22 12.01 -33.18
N TRP A 147 6.31 12.04 -32.39
CA TRP A 147 6.89 13.29 -31.87
C TRP A 147 7.37 14.21 -32.99
N ARG A 148 8.01 13.67 -34.02
CA ARG A 148 8.49 14.46 -35.17
C ARG A 148 7.36 14.90 -36.10
N ASP A 149 6.46 13.98 -36.44
CA ASP A 149 5.44 14.20 -37.49
C ASP A 149 4.18 14.91 -36.96
N LYS A 150 3.85 14.75 -35.67
CA LYS A 150 2.56 15.16 -35.07
C LYS A 150 2.72 15.95 -33.77
N ARG A 151 3.85 16.65 -33.60
CA ARG A 151 4.18 17.39 -32.38
C ARG A 151 3.08 18.31 -31.85
N PRO A 152 2.41 19.16 -32.68
CA PRO A 152 1.37 20.05 -32.17
C PRO A 152 0.20 19.28 -31.55
N SER A 153 -0.20 18.17 -32.17
CA SER A 153 -1.26 17.29 -31.66
C SER A 153 -0.85 16.63 -30.35
N LEU A 154 0.39 16.16 -30.23
CA LEU A 154 0.88 15.53 -28.99
C LEU A 154 0.96 16.53 -27.85
N ASN A 155 1.43 17.75 -28.10
CA ASN A 155 1.43 18.81 -27.09
C ASN A 155 0.01 19.15 -26.62
N GLN A 156 -0.95 19.23 -27.54
CA GLN A 156 -2.36 19.44 -27.18
C GLN A 156 -2.92 18.30 -26.32
N SER A 157 -2.63 17.04 -26.68
CA SER A 157 -3.00 15.88 -25.86
C SER A 157 -2.32 15.92 -24.49
N ALA A 158 -1.05 16.30 -24.42
CA ALA A 158 -0.30 16.42 -23.17
C ALA A 158 -0.88 17.51 -22.25
N ASP A 159 -1.25 18.67 -22.80
CA ASP A 159 -1.88 19.77 -22.06
C ASP A 159 -3.25 19.36 -21.50
N GLY A 160 -4.06 18.67 -22.32
CA GLY A 160 -5.35 18.13 -21.90
C GLY A 160 -5.21 17.11 -20.77
N LEU A 161 -4.26 16.17 -20.90
CA LEU A 161 -3.99 15.15 -19.89
C LEU A 161 -3.44 15.76 -18.61
N ALA A 162 -2.49 16.70 -18.70
CA ALA A 162 -1.95 17.41 -17.54
C ALA A 162 -3.05 18.17 -16.78
N THR A 163 -3.91 18.90 -17.49
CA THR A 163 -5.06 19.62 -16.89
C THR A 163 -6.02 18.65 -16.20
N HIS A 164 -6.28 17.49 -16.79
CA HIS A 164 -7.15 16.47 -16.20
C HIS A 164 -6.54 15.87 -14.93
N VAL A 165 -5.25 15.52 -14.96
CA VAL A 165 -4.50 15.00 -13.81
C VAL A 165 -4.46 16.04 -12.69
N GLU A 166 -4.14 17.30 -13.00
CA GLU A 166 -4.17 18.40 -12.03
C GLU A 166 -5.55 18.53 -11.38
N ARG A 167 -6.64 18.50 -12.15
CA ARG A 167 -8.00 18.57 -11.61
C ARG A 167 -8.34 17.38 -10.72
N ARG A 168 -7.90 16.17 -11.09
CA ARG A 168 -8.10 14.94 -10.29
C ARG A 168 -7.32 15.00 -8.98
N LEU A 169 -6.08 15.50 -9.01
CA LEU A 169 -5.22 15.60 -7.83
C LEU A 169 -5.55 16.80 -6.92
N ALA A 170 -6.03 17.91 -7.49
CA ALA A 170 -6.42 19.10 -6.74
C ALA A 170 -7.73 18.91 -5.95
N GLY A 171 -8.38 17.75 -6.06
CA GLY A 171 -9.61 17.46 -5.32
C GLY A 171 -10.73 18.44 -5.68
N GLY A 172 -10.87 18.80 -6.96
CA GLY A 172 -11.80 19.83 -7.48
C GLY A 172 -13.30 19.53 -7.32
N HIS A 173 -13.68 18.72 -6.33
CA HIS A 173 -15.05 18.66 -5.86
C HIS A 173 -15.34 19.92 -5.04
N ALA A 174 -16.54 20.47 -5.17
CA ALA A 174 -16.99 21.54 -4.29
C ALA A 174 -16.73 21.14 -2.83
N LYS A 175 -16.39 22.11 -1.96
CA LYS A 175 -16.22 21.87 -0.52
C LYS A 175 -17.42 21.10 0.02
N ALA A 176 -17.30 19.79 0.12
CA ALA A 176 -18.33 18.94 0.69
C ALA A 176 -18.10 18.94 2.20
N ALA A 177 -19.15 19.26 2.94
CA ALA A 177 -19.12 18.99 4.38
C ALA A 177 -18.99 17.46 4.52
N LEU A 178 -17.96 17.01 5.24
CA LEU A 178 -17.90 15.62 5.69
C LEU A 178 -19.03 15.45 6.70
N ASP A 179 -20.13 14.85 6.26
CA ASP A 179 -21.26 14.52 7.11
C ASP A 179 -21.18 13.07 7.61
N ARG A 180 -22.16 12.69 8.44
CA ARG A 180 -22.23 11.35 9.01
C ARG A 180 -22.37 10.30 7.92
N ASP A 181 -23.19 10.60 6.91
CA ASP A 181 -23.60 9.64 5.88
C ASP A 181 -22.45 9.36 4.90
N THR A 182 -21.48 10.26 4.78
CA THR A 182 -20.30 10.09 3.91
C THR A 182 -19.53 8.79 4.20
N LEU A 183 -19.22 8.51 5.48
CA LEU A 183 -18.50 7.28 5.84
C LEU A 183 -19.37 6.04 5.66
N GLU A 184 -20.67 6.14 5.94
CA GLU A 184 -21.60 5.02 5.79
C GLU A 184 -21.76 4.64 4.32
N ASN A 185 -21.97 5.63 3.44
CA ASN A 185 -22.08 5.42 2.00
C ASN A 185 -20.79 4.83 1.41
N LEU A 186 -19.61 5.33 1.85
CA LEU A 186 -18.34 4.77 1.44
C LEU A 186 -18.18 3.32 1.91
N ALA A 187 -18.50 3.04 3.18
CA ALA A 187 -18.41 1.70 3.76
C ALA A 187 -19.34 0.73 3.05
N ASN A 188 -20.61 1.11 2.81
CA ASN A 188 -21.57 0.28 2.07
C ASN A 188 -21.12 0.00 0.63
N GLY A 189 -20.50 0.99 -0.04
CA GLY A 189 -19.93 0.79 -1.37
C GLY A 189 -18.76 -0.21 -1.37
N ILE A 190 -17.87 -0.11 -0.38
CA ILE A 190 -16.77 -1.07 -0.19
C ILE A 190 -17.32 -2.45 0.15
N ASP A 191 -18.27 -2.55 1.07
CA ASP A 191 -18.87 -3.80 1.52
C ASP A 191 -19.51 -4.59 0.35
N GLY A 192 -20.13 -3.88 -0.61
CA GLY A 192 -20.73 -4.47 -1.80
C GLY A 192 -19.72 -5.15 -2.75
N ILE A 193 -18.46 -4.74 -2.74
CA ILE A 193 -17.39 -5.30 -3.58
C ILE A 193 -16.51 -6.34 -2.84
N ILE A 194 -16.73 -6.54 -1.54
CA ILE A 194 -16.05 -7.59 -0.78
C ILE A 194 -16.55 -8.98 -1.20
N ASP A 195 -15.61 -9.90 -1.29
CA ASP A 195 -15.86 -11.33 -1.41
C ASP A 195 -16.21 -11.90 -0.04
N ARG A 196 -17.45 -12.37 0.12
CA ARG A 196 -17.95 -12.89 1.41
C ARG A 196 -17.47 -14.31 1.69
N GLU A 197 -16.98 -15.03 0.67
CA GLU A 197 -16.57 -16.43 0.79
C GLU A 197 -15.05 -16.55 0.94
N LEU A 198 -14.30 -15.84 0.09
CA LEU A 198 -12.84 -15.86 0.07
C LEU A 198 -12.21 -14.66 0.78
N GLY A 199 -13.01 -13.67 1.18
CA GLY A 199 -12.48 -12.46 1.81
C GLY A 199 -11.71 -11.55 0.85
N GLY A 200 -11.48 -10.31 1.26
CA GLY A 200 -10.88 -9.26 0.43
C GLY A 200 -11.81 -8.81 -0.69
N LEU A 201 -11.25 -8.12 -1.69
CA LEU A 201 -11.98 -7.76 -2.90
C LEU A 201 -12.19 -8.99 -3.79
N ARG A 202 -13.26 -9.00 -4.60
CA ARG A 202 -13.52 -10.09 -5.55
C ARG A 202 -12.51 -10.10 -6.71
N GLY A 203 -12.17 -11.29 -7.17
CA GLY A 203 -11.34 -11.51 -8.35
C GLY A 203 -9.83 -11.61 -8.06
N ALA A 204 -9.07 -11.64 -9.15
CA ALA A 204 -7.61 -11.76 -9.19
C ALA A 204 -7.02 -10.61 -10.05
N PRO A 205 -5.82 -10.08 -9.73
CA PRO A 205 -5.04 -10.36 -8.52
C PRO A 205 -5.72 -9.79 -7.25
N LYS A 206 -5.36 -10.31 -6.08
CA LYS A 206 -5.99 -9.95 -4.80
C LYS A 206 -5.01 -9.31 -3.82
N PHE A 207 -5.32 -8.07 -3.40
CA PHE A 207 -4.53 -7.28 -2.46
C PHE A 207 -5.20 -7.20 -1.07
N PRO A 208 -4.42 -7.10 0.03
CA PRO A 208 -4.96 -6.92 1.39
C PRO A 208 -5.90 -5.72 1.54
N ASN A 209 -5.64 -4.60 0.86
CA ASN A 209 -6.48 -3.39 0.88
C ASN A 209 -6.85 -2.92 2.30
N ALA A 210 -5.85 -2.77 3.17
CA ALA A 210 -6.03 -2.35 4.56
C ALA A 210 -6.86 -1.05 4.74
N PRO A 211 -6.77 -0.01 3.89
CA PRO A 211 -7.65 1.17 4.02
C PRO A 211 -9.15 0.86 3.87
N PHE A 212 -9.51 -0.11 3.03
CA PHE A 212 -10.90 -0.54 2.87
C PHE A 212 -11.37 -1.30 4.11
N MET A 213 -10.56 -2.23 4.61
CA MET A 213 -10.84 -2.93 5.86
C MET A 213 -10.95 -1.98 7.05
N GLN A 214 -10.07 -0.96 7.13
CA GLN A 214 -10.15 0.08 8.15
C GLN A 214 -11.45 0.88 8.04
N THR A 215 -11.87 1.24 6.83
CA THR A 215 -13.12 1.99 6.61
C THR A 215 -14.34 1.20 7.08
N LEU A 216 -14.41 -0.10 6.73
CA LEU A 216 -15.45 -1.00 7.21
C LEU A 216 -15.43 -1.14 8.73
N TRP A 217 -14.24 -1.30 9.32
CA TRP A 217 -14.07 -1.42 10.77
C TRP A 217 -14.54 -0.18 11.51
N LEU A 218 -14.15 1.01 11.04
CA LEU A 218 -14.56 2.29 11.62
C LEU A 218 -16.07 2.52 11.47
N SER A 219 -16.66 2.14 10.34
CA SER A 219 -18.11 2.18 10.17
C SER A 219 -18.82 1.26 11.17
N TRP A 220 -18.32 0.05 11.41
CA TRP A 220 -18.86 -0.83 12.44
C TRP A 220 -18.76 -0.22 13.85
N LEU A 221 -17.60 0.30 14.25
CA LEU A 221 -17.42 0.91 15.57
C LEU A 221 -18.34 2.11 15.79
N ARG A 222 -18.64 2.86 14.73
CA ARG A 222 -19.48 4.06 14.80
C ARG A 222 -20.97 3.74 14.78
N ASP A 223 -21.41 2.88 13.87
CA ASP A 223 -22.82 2.69 13.52
C ASP A 223 -23.37 1.32 13.93
N GLY A 224 -22.52 0.40 14.38
CA GLY A 224 -22.92 -0.94 14.81
C GLY A 224 -23.19 -1.93 13.66
N ALA A 225 -22.81 -1.60 12.42
CA ALA A 225 -22.99 -2.45 11.24
C ALA A 225 -22.15 -3.75 11.32
N THR A 226 -22.73 -4.83 11.84
CA THR A 226 -22.03 -6.12 12.06
C THR A 226 -21.57 -6.77 10.76
N SER A 227 -22.26 -6.54 9.64
CA SER A 227 -21.84 -7.00 8.32
C SER A 227 -20.46 -6.46 7.91
N HIS A 228 -20.14 -5.22 8.28
CA HIS A 228 -18.84 -4.60 8.00
C HIS A 228 -17.73 -5.24 8.84
N ARG A 229 -18.00 -5.48 10.14
CA ARG A 229 -17.09 -6.25 11.01
C ARG A 229 -16.81 -7.63 10.44
N ASP A 230 -17.86 -8.36 10.08
CA ASP A 230 -17.74 -9.74 9.61
C ASP A 230 -17.00 -9.83 8.27
N ALA A 231 -17.17 -8.84 7.38
CA ALA A 231 -16.35 -8.69 6.17
C ALA A 231 -14.85 -8.61 6.51
N VAL A 232 -14.47 -7.78 7.47
CA VAL A 232 -13.07 -7.60 7.87
C VAL A 232 -12.53 -8.89 8.50
N LEU A 233 -13.28 -9.51 9.43
CA LEU A 233 -12.84 -10.73 10.10
C LEU A 233 -12.63 -11.88 9.09
N THR A 234 -13.58 -12.10 8.18
CA THR A 234 -13.45 -13.11 7.13
C THR A 234 -12.27 -12.81 6.21
N SER A 235 -12.09 -11.55 5.82
CA SER A 235 -10.97 -11.12 4.97
C SER A 235 -9.62 -11.43 5.60
N LEU A 236 -9.43 -11.07 6.87
CA LEU A 236 -8.20 -11.36 7.60
C LEU A 236 -8.00 -12.88 7.78
N GLN A 237 -9.03 -13.63 8.17
CA GLN A 237 -8.91 -15.08 8.38
C GLN A 237 -8.50 -15.84 7.12
N LYS A 238 -9.11 -15.51 5.97
CA LYS A 238 -8.82 -16.15 4.69
C LYS A 238 -7.43 -15.77 4.18
N MET A 239 -7.09 -14.49 4.23
CA MET A 239 -5.78 -14.00 3.84
C MET A 239 -4.66 -14.62 4.69
N LEU A 240 -4.83 -14.72 6.01
CA LEU A 240 -3.84 -15.30 6.94
C LEU A 240 -3.81 -16.84 6.95
N ALA A 241 -4.74 -17.49 6.24
CA ALA A 241 -4.70 -18.93 5.95
C ALA A 241 -3.99 -19.21 4.62
N GLY A 242 -4.08 -18.29 3.66
CA GLY A 242 -3.53 -18.43 2.31
C GLY A 242 -2.00 -18.50 2.27
N GLY A 243 -1.47 -18.79 1.08
CA GLY A 243 -0.02 -18.82 0.84
C GLY A 243 0.62 -17.43 0.82
N ILE A 244 -0.18 -16.36 0.68
CA ILE A 244 0.28 -14.97 0.84
C ILE A 244 0.98 -14.73 2.19
N TYR A 245 0.61 -15.47 3.24
CA TYR A 245 1.27 -15.42 4.54
C TYR A 245 2.41 -16.43 4.63
N ASP A 246 3.61 -15.99 5.03
CA ASP A 246 4.75 -16.89 5.26
C ASP A 246 4.55 -17.68 6.55
N HIS A 247 3.98 -18.88 6.44
CA HIS A 247 3.69 -19.77 7.56
C HIS A 247 4.93 -20.31 8.28
N VAL A 248 6.14 -20.18 7.72
CA VAL A 248 7.39 -20.64 8.36
C VAL A 248 8.07 -19.49 9.10
N GLY A 249 8.32 -18.37 8.40
CA GLY A 249 9.06 -17.24 8.95
C GLY A 249 8.22 -16.10 9.51
N GLY A 250 6.94 -16.01 9.16
CA GLY A 250 6.09 -14.87 9.44
C GLY A 250 6.20 -13.75 8.39
N GLY A 251 5.23 -12.84 8.43
CA GLY A 251 5.11 -11.75 7.48
C GLY A 251 4.24 -12.07 6.27
N LEU A 252 3.53 -11.05 5.80
CA LEU A 252 2.62 -11.07 4.68
C LEU A 252 3.36 -10.59 3.42
N SER A 253 3.19 -11.34 2.33
CA SER A 253 3.60 -10.90 0.99
C SER A 253 2.60 -9.88 0.44
N ARG A 254 2.99 -9.09 -0.55
CA ARG A 254 2.22 -7.89 -0.93
C ARG A 254 0.84 -8.20 -1.48
N TYR A 255 0.72 -9.20 -2.34
CA TYR A 255 -0.56 -9.60 -2.93
C TYR A 255 -0.53 -11.04 -3.45
N SER A 256 -1.72 -11.59 -3.73
CA SER A 256 -1.90 -12.88 -4.39
C SER A 256 -2.18 -12.66 -5.88
N THR A 257 -1.57 -13.49 -6.74
CA THR A 257 -1.90 -13.53 -8.17
C THR A 257 -3.28 -14.09 -8.43
N ASP A 258 -3.80 -14.91 -7.52
CA ASP A 258 -5.10 -15.56 -7.60
C ASP A 258 -6.14 -14.96 -6.64
N ALA A 259 -7.38 -15.46 -6.73
CA ALA A 259 -8.49 -15.01 -5.90
C ALA A 259 -8.52 -15.72 -4.53
N GLU A 260 -7.85 -16.85 -4.38
CA GLU A 260 -7.89 -17.73 -3.22
C GLU A 260 -6.87 -17.37 -2.14
N TRP A 261 -6.02 -16.37 -2.39
CA TRP A 261 -4.85 -16.00 -1.57
C TRP A 261 -3.73 -17.05 -1.58
N LEU A 262 -3.67 -17.92 -2.59
CA LEU A 262 -2.77 -19.06 -2.61
C LEU A 262 -1.37 -18.69 -3.13
N VAL A 263 -1.25 -18.12 -4.32
CA VAL A 263 0.04 -17.85 -5.00
C VAL A 263 0.44 -16.39 -4.80
N PRO A 264 1.44 -16.11 -3.95
CA PRO A 264 1.90 -14.75 -3.68
C PRO A 264 2.70 -14.19 -4.85
N HIS A 265 2.70 -12.87 -4.96
CA HIS A 265 3.92 -12.16 -5.31
C HIS A 265 4.73 -11.95 -4.03
N PHE A 266 5.88 -12.62 -3.92
CA PHE A 266 6.59 -12.90 -2.66
C PHE A 266 7.30 -11.71 -2.01
N GLU A 267 7.16 -10.54 -2.62
CA GLU A 267 7.59 -9.26 -2.06
C GLU A 267 6.96 -9.02 -0.69
N LYS A 268 7.75 -8.63 0.31
CA LYS A 268 7.25 -8.26 1.64
C LYS A 268 7.51 -6.79 1.93
N MET A 269 6.44 -6.03 2.12
CA MET A 269 6.51 -4.59 2.38
C MET A 269 6.30 -4.27 3.86
N LEU A 270 7.05 -3.29 4.38
CA LEU A 270 6.92 -2.83 5.77
C LEU A 270 5.51 -2.31 6.07
N TYR A 271 4.95 -1.48 5.17
CA TYR A 271 3.65 -0.85 5.39
C TYR A 271 2.47 -1.83 5.35
N ASP A 272 2.56 -2.89 4.52
CA ASP A 272 1.52 -3.93 4.45
C ASP A 272 1.50 -4.72 5.77
N ASN A 273 2.67 -5.05 6.28
CA ASN A 273 2.82 -5.77 7.55
C ASN A 273 2.45 -4.92 8.77
N ALA A 274 2.79 -3.62 8.78
CA ALA A 274 2.36 -2.68 9.82
C ALA A 274 0.82 -2.62 9.92
N GLN A 275 0.16 -2.46 8.78
CA GLN A 275 -1.30 -2.40 8.72
C GLN A 275 -1.96 -3.73 9.08
N SER A 276 -1.36 -4.85 8.66
CA SER A 276 -1.81 -6.20 9.03
C SER A 276 -1.76 -6.42 10.55
N ILE A 277 -0.65 -6.07 11.21
CA ILE A 277 -0.51 -6.15 12.67
C ILE A 277 -1.63 -5.34 13.35
N ARG A 278 -1.84 -4.10 12.91
CA ARG A 278 -2.85 -3.22 13.50
C ARG A 278 -4.28 -3.76 13.34
N LEU A 279 -4.65 -4.20 12.14
CA LEU A 279 -5.97 -4.78 11.87
C LEU A 279 -6.17 -6.10 12.63
N CYS A 280 -5.15 -6.95 12.70
CA CYS A 280 -5.19 -8.18 13.49
C CYS A 280 -5.33 -7.87 14.99
N ASN A 281 -4.69 -6.82 15.50
CA ASN A 281 -4.82 -6.42 16.90
C ASN A 281 -6.28 -6.06 17.22
N TRP A 282 -6.91 -5.24 16.37
CA TRP A 282 -8.33 -4.91 16.54
C TRP A 282 -9.24 -6.13 16.41
N ALA A 283 -8.98 -6.98 15.42
CA ALA A 283 -9.74 -8.22 15.20
C ALA A 283 -9.60 -9.18 16.39
N TYR A 284 -8.41 -9.30 16.98
CA TYR A 284 -8.16 -10.08 18.19
C TYR A 284 -8.97 -9.53 19.37
N THR A 285 -8.84 -8.24 19.67
CA THR A 285 -9.56 -7.60 20.79
C THR A 285 -11.08 -7.73 20.66
N ALA A 286 -11.61 -7.65 19.43
CA ALA A 286 -13.05 -7.71 19.18
C ALA A 286 -13.62 -9.14 19.17
N SER A 287 -12.84 -10.15 18.76
CA SER A 287 -13.33 -11.52 18.53
C SER A 287 -12.80 -12.56 19.53
N GLY A 288 -11.68 -12.29 20.19
CA GLY A 288 -10.95 -13.29 20.98
C GLY A 288 -10.31 -14.41 20.16
N ASN A 289 -10.25 -14.29 18.82
CA ASN A 289 -9.71 -15.35 17.97
C ASN A 289 -8.18 -15.35 17.99
N ASP A 290 -7.59 -16.35 18.66
CA ASP A 290 -6.14 -16.50 18.85
C ASP A 290 -5.34 -16.67 17.55
N LEU A 291 -5.97 -16.94 16.40
CA LEU A 291 -5.30 -16.83 15.10
C LEU A 291 -4.63 -15.47 14.93
N PHE A 292 -5.34 -14.38 15.24
CA PHE A 292 -4.83 -13.04 15.02
C PHE A 292 -3.65 -12.75 15.95
N ARG A 293 -3.71 -13.19 17.20
CA ARG A 293 -2.58 -13.11 18.13
C ARG A 293 -1.38 -13.86 17.60
N LEU A 294 -1.56 -15.11 17.19
CA LEU A 294 -0.50 -15.94 16.62
C LEU A 294 0.19 -15.23 15.45
N ARG A 295 -0.59 -14.68 14.52
CA ARG A 295 -0.08 -13.98 13.33
C ARG A 295 0.61 -12.66 13.66
N ILE A 296 0.17 -11.93 14.68
CA ILE A 296 0.87 -10.72 15.17
C ILE A 296 2.24 -11.12 15.73
N GLU A 297 2.29 -12.11 16.62
CA GLU A 297 3.53 -12.55 17.26
C GLU A 297 4.55 -13.08 16.23
N GLU A 298 4.09 -13.86 15.25
CA GLU A 298 4.92 -14.35 14.13
C GLU A 298 5.43 -13.22 13.23
N THR A 299 4.57 -12.25 12.90
CA THR A 299 4.94 -11.12 12.02
C THR A 299 5.91 -10.16 12.71
N ILE A 300 5.72 -9.88 14.00
CA ILE A 300 6.68 -9.08 14.78
C ILE A 300 7.98 -9.87 14.95
N GLY A 301 7.94 -11.19 15.17
CA GLY A 301 9.13 -12.04 15.19
C GLY A 301 9.96 -11.94 13.91
N TRP A 302 9.30 -11.98 12.74
CA TRP A 302 9.92 -11.71 11.43
C TRP A 302 10.52 -10.31 11.35
N LEU A 303 9.75 -9.29 11.73
CA LEU A 303 10.16 -7.89 11.67
C LEU A 303 11.45 -7.64 12.46
N LEU A 304 11.51 -8.13 13.70
CA LEU A 304 12.67 -7.91 14.57
C LEU A 304 13.89 -8.71 14.12
N ARG A 305 13.69 -9.87 13.47
CA ARG A 305 14.76 -10.73 12.97
C ARG A 305 15.35 -10.24 11.65
N GLU A 306 14.53 -9.78 10.71
CA GLU A 306 14.94 -9.60 9.30
C GLU A 306 14.89 -8.15 8.83
N MET A 307 13.97 -7.35 9.38
CA MET A 307 13.66 -6.00 8.89
C MET A 307 14.30 -4.88 9.70
N ARG A 308 14.95 -5.16 10.84
CA ARG A 308 15.70 -4.12 11.57
C ARG A 308 16.84 -3.57 10.71
N ALA A 309 16.84 -2.26 10.56
CA ALA A 309 17.85 -1.46 9.86
C ALA A 309 18.69 -0.65 10.85
N ASP A 310 19.63 0.13 10.33
CA ASP A 310 20.55 0.94 11.13
C ASP A 310 19.80 1.88 12.09
N GLY A 311 20.34 2.02 13.31
CA GLY A 311 19.75 2.85 14.35
C GLY A 311 18.40 2.35 14.90
N GLY A 312 17.97 1.16 14.51
CA GLY A 312 16.80 0.47 15.07
C GLY A 312 15.47 0.81 14.38
N ALA A 313 15.48 1.61 13.32
CA ALA A 313 14.35 1.71 12.39
C ALA A 313 14.19 0.41 11.58
N PHE A 314 13.18 0.37 10.72
CA PHE A 314 12.87 -0.78 9.88
C PHE A 314 13.11 -0.48 8.40
N ALA A 315 13.65 -1.48 7.71
CA ALA A 315 13.86 -1.55 6.27
C ALA A 315 12.52 -1.47 5.52
N ALA A 316 12.56 -1.03 4.26
CA ALA A 316 11.38 -0.79 3.45
C ALA A 316 10.73 -2.11 2.99
N SER A 317 11.53 -3.04 2.48
CA SER A 317 11.02 -4.26 1.86
C SER A 317 12.04 -5.41 1.78
N LEU A 318 11.51 -6.61 1.52
CA LEU A 318 12.24 -7.75 0.97
C LEU A 318 11.75 -8.01 -0.45
N ASP A 319 12.70 -8.30 -1.34
CA ASP A 319 12.47 -8.67 -2.73
C ASP A 319 11.60 -9.94 -2.86
N ALA A 320 10.88 -10.02 -3.97
CA ALA A 320 10.17 -11.23 -4.36
C ALA A 320 11.14 -12.32 -4.87
N ASP A 321 12.25 -11.89 -5.47
CA ASP A 321 13.21 -12.75 -6.15
C ASP A 321 14.34 -13.20 -5.21
N SER A 322 14.76 -14.44 -5.38
CA SER A 322 15.98 -14.99 -4.79
C SER A 322 16.68 -15.84 -5.83
N ASP A 323 17.96 -15.60 -6.08
CA ASP A 323 18.73 -16.27 -7.14
C ASP A 323 18.09 -16.13 -8.54
N GLY A 324 17.44 -14.98 -8.79
CA GLY A 324 16.74 -14.69 -10.06
C GLY A 324 15.37 -15.36 -10.22
N GLU A 325 14.89 -16.09 -9.21
CA GLU A 325 13.60 -16.78 -9.23
C GLU A 325 12.63 -16.23 -8.16
N GLU A 326 11.42 -15.85 -8.57
CA GLU A 326 10.37 -15.37 -7.66
C GLU A 326 9.92 -16.48 -6.69
N GLY A 327 9.95 -16.21 -5.39
CA GLY A 327 9.42 -17.12 -4.37
C GLY A 327 10.27 -18.35 -4.03
N LEU A 328 11.42 -18.54 -4.69
CA LEU A 328 12.32 -19.68 -4.45
C LEU A 328 12.74 -19.82 -2.98
N PHE A 329 12.96 -18.69 -2.30
CA PHE A 329 13.31 -18.68 -0.88
C PHE A 329 12.19 -19.24 0.01
N TYR A 330 10.92 -18.98 -0.32
CA TYR A 330 9.78 -19.20 0.56
C TYR A 330 9.02 -20.52 0.32
N THR A 331 9.09 -21.08 -0.88
CA THR A 331 8.35 -22.28 -1.29
C THR A 331 9.03 -23.58 -0.86
N TRP A 332 8.28 -24.68 -0.80
CA TRP A 332 8.74 -25.95 -0.24
C TRP A 332 8.29 -27.16 -1.03
N GLY A 333 9.23 -28.07 -1.32
CA GLY A 333 8.93 -29.43 -1.75
C GLY A 333 8.50 -30.32 -0.57
N ARG A 334 7.70 -31.34 -0.86
CA ARG A 334 7.30 -32.35 0.15
C ARG A 334 8.52 -33.08 0.71
N ASP A 335 9.38 -33.52 -0.19
CA ASP A 335 10.68 -34.14 0.02
C ASP A 335 11.62 -33.26 0.84
N GLU A 336 11.62 -31.94 0.63
CA GLU A 336 12.40 -30.99 1.45
C GLU A 336 11.89 -30.94 2.90
N VAL A 337 10.57 -30.89 3.09
CA VAL A 337 9.95 -30.90 4.43
C VAL A 337 10.24 -32.23 5.14
N GLU A 338 10.11 -33.35 4.43
CA GLU A 338 10.41 -34.69 4.95
C GLU A 338 11.89 -34.85 5.32
N ALA A 339 12.81 -34.32 4.51
CA ALA A 339 14.24 -34.34 4.82
C ALA A 339 14.59 -33.52 6.07
N VAL A 340 13.90 -32.39 6.32
CA VAL A 340 14.15 -31.54 7.48
C VAL A 340 13.49 -32.09 8.75
N LEU A 341 12.26 -32.59 8.64
CA LEU A 341 11.44 -32.98 9.80
C LEU A 341 11.53 -34.47 10.16
N GLY A 342 11.89 -35.34 9.22
CA GLY A 342 11.89 -36.80 9.41
C GLY A 342 10.47 -37.32 9.70
N ASP A 343 10.34 -38.18 10.70
CA ASP A 343 9.06 -38.81 11.08
C ASP A 343 7.98 -37.79 11.49
N GLU A 344 8.38 -36.59 11.93
CA GLU A 344 7.46 -35.51 12.31
C GLU A 344 6.85 -34.76 11.10
N SER A 345 7.30 -35.05 9.88
CA SER A 345 6.72 -34.49 8.65
C SER A 345 5.23 -34.86 8.49
N ALA A 346 4.85 -36.09 8.85
CA ALA A 346 3.45 -36.53 8.83
C ALA A 346 2.58 -35.68 9.78
N LEU A 347 3.13 -35.32 10.95
CA LEU A 347 2.47 -34.40 11.87
C LEU A 347 2.34 -33.00 11.26
N PHE A 348 3.39 -32.47 10.65
CA PHE A 348 3.37 -31.16 10.00
C PHE A 348 2.27 -31.05 8.93
N PHE A 349 2.09 -32.09 8.10
CA PHE A 349 1.06 -32.10 7.07
C PHE A 349 -0.39 -32.21 7.60
N ASN A 350 -0.58 -32.49 8.90
CA ASN A 350 -1.89 -32.33 9.54
C ASN A 350 -2.28 -30.86 9.76
N TYR A 351 -1.31 -29.94 9.71
CA TYR A 351 -1.50 -28.50 9.96
C TYR A 351 -1.31 -27.63 8.73
N PHE A 352 -0.63 -28.14 7.71
CA PHE A 352 -0.32 -27.38 6.51
C PHE A 352 -0.51 -28.21 5.25
N THR A 353 -0.91 -27.52 4.19
CA THR A 353 -1.06 -28.08 2.85
C THR A 353 -0.04 -27.44 1.92
N LEU A 354 0.59 -28.26 1.09
CA LEU A 354 1.40 -27.79 -0.05
C LEU A 354 0.55 -27.88 -1.32
N SER A 355 0.49 -26.82 -2.11
CA SER A 355 -0.31 -26.78 -3.33
C SER A 355 0.42 -26.11 -4.49
N SER A 356 0.17 -26.61 -5.70
CA SER A 356 0.68 -26.08 -6.95
C SER A 356 -0.50 -25.92 -7.90
N PRO A 357 -1.10 -24.71 -7.98
CA PRO A 357 -2.25 -24.51 -8.84
C PRO A 357 -1.86 -24.63 -10.31
N HIS A 358 -2.87 -24.78 -11.18
CA HIS A 358 -2.63 -24.93 -12.62
C HIS A 358 -1.91 -23.70 -13.18
N GLY A 359 -0.83 -23.90 -13.93
CA GLY A 359 -0.01 -22.83 -14.50
C GLY A 359 1.03 -22.25 -13.55
N TRP A 360 1.16 -22.76 -12.32
CA TRP A 360 2.25 -22.42 -11.42
C TRP A 360 3.51 -23.22 -11.78
N GLU A 361 4.59 -22.53 -12.08
CA GLU A 361 5.86 -23.12 -12.51
C GLU A 361 6.87 -23.30 -11.35
N GLY A 362 6.58 -22.74 -10.17
CA GLY A 362 7.43 -22.85 -8.99
C GLY A 362 7.15 -24.08 -8.11
N LYS A 363 7.92 -24.21 -7.01
CA LYS A 363 7.66 -25.23 -5.97
C LYS A 363 6.31 -25.00 -5.29
N PRO A 364 5.71 -26.05 -4.68
CA PRO A 364 4.45 -25.91 -3.97
C PRO A 364 4.45 -24.79 -2.92
N VAL A 365 3.33 -24.08 -2.83
CA VAL A 365 3.09 -23.03 -1.84
C VAL A 365 2.44 -23.63 -0.59
N LEU A 366 2.96 -23.25 0.57
CA LEU A 366 2.47 -23.68 1.87
C LEU A 366 1.28 -22.80 2.30
N HIS A 367 0.16 -23.42 2.64
CA HIS A 367 -1.05 -22.73 3.13
C HIS A 367 -1.83 -23.61 4.12
N GLN A 368 -2.95 -23.10 4.63
CA GLN A 368 -3.82 -23.80 5.56
C GLN A 368 -5.27 -23.85 5.07
N THR A 369 -5.89 -25.02 5.19
CA THR A 369 -7.35 -25.13 5.18
C THR A 369 -7.96 -24.56 6.46
N ALA A 370 -9.27 -24.31 6.47
CA ALA A 370 -9.96 -23.82 7.67
C ALA A 370 -9.80 -24.77 8.88
N ALA A 371 -9.86 -26.09 8.67
CA ALA A 371 -9.66 -27.08 9.73
C ALA A 371 -8.22 -27.07 10.25
N GLN A 372 -7.25 -27.02 9.34
CA GLN A 372 -5.83 -26.92 9.66
C GLN A 372 -5.50 -25.65 10.46
N GLN A 373 -6.12 -24.52 10.11
CA GLN A 373 -5.92 -23.26 10.82
C GLN A 373 -6.38 -23.35 12.28
N VAL A 374 -7.59 -23.88 12.52
CA VAL A 374 -8.10 -24.09 13.89
C VAL A 374 -7.18 -25.03 14.67
N GLN A 375 -6.77 -26.13 14.06
CA GLN A 375 -5.89 -27.10 14.69
C GLN A 375 -4.51 -26.50 15.01
N SER A 376 -3.98 -25.64 14.14
CA SER A 376 -2.68 -24.97 14.33
C SER A 376 -2.69 -23.97 15.48
N VAL A 377 -3.81 -23.28 15.68
CA VAL A 377 -3.98 -22.40 16.85
C VAL A 377 -4.02 -23.23 18.13
N ALA A 378 -4.74 -24.36 18.13
CA ALA A 378 -4.85 -25.24 19.28
C ALA A 378 -3.52 -25.92 19.66
N ASP A 379 -2.74 -26.35 18.67
CA ASP A 379 -1.47 -27.07 18.88
C ASP A 379 -0.23 -26.19 18.64
N ARG A 380 -0.37 -24.87 18.83
CA ARG A 380 0.69 -23.90 18.55
C ARG A 380 2.05 -24.32 19.10
N ASP A 381 2.12 -24.74 20.36
CA ASP A 381 3.39 -25.07 21.03
C ASP A 381 4.08 -26.28 20.39
N ARG A 382 3.32 -27.18 19.75
CA ARG A 382 3.86 -28.32 19.00
C ARG A 382 4.39 -27.89 17.63
N LEU A 383 3.83 -26.84 17.05
CA LEU A 383 4.22 -26.33 15.73
C LEU A 383 5.47 -25.45 15.76
N ILE A 384 5.70 -24.71 16.85
CA ILE A 384 6.87 -23.84 17.01
C ILE A 384 8.19 -24.56 16.65
N PRO A 385 8.55 -25.71 17.28
CA PRO A 385 9.84 -26.37 16.99
C PRO A 385 9.94 -26.89 15.55
N LEU A 386 8.82 -27.30 14.93
CA LEU A 386 8.80 -27.75 13.53
C LEU A 386 9.09 -26.57 12.59
N LYS A 387 8.44 -25.43 12.84
CA LYS A 387 8.66 -24.20 12.08
C LYS A 387 10.08 -23.65 12.26
N GLU A 388 10.65 -23.72 13.46
CA GLU A 388 12.03 -23.30 13.73
C GLU A 388 13.06 -24.14 12.96
N ARG A 389 12.86 -25.46 12.88
CA ARG A 389 13.72 -26.34 12.07
C ARG A 389 13.61 -26.06 10.57
N LEU A 390 12.39 -25.85 10.07
CA LEU A 390 12.17 -25.44 8.68
C LEU A 390 12.79 -24.07 8.40
N LEU A 391 12.64 -23.11 9.30
CA LEU A 391 13.28 -21.80 9.18
C LEU A 391 14.80 -21.94 9.14
N ALA A 392 15.40 -22.69 10.07
CA ALA A 392 16.85 -22.93 10.10
C ALA A 392 17.39 -23.62 8.84
N ALA A 393 16.60 -24.50 8.21
CA ALA A 393 16.93 -25.07 6.91
C ALA A 393 16.82 -24.03 5.78
N ARG A 394 15.77 -23.20 5.79
CA ARG A 394 15.54 -22.12 4.82
C ARG A 394 16.64 -21.06 4.86
N GLU A 395 17.17 -20.75 6.02
CA GLU A 395 18.27 -19.78 6.21
C GLU A 395 19.56 -20.12 5.45
N LYS A 396 19.70 -21.35 4.96
CA LYS A 396 20.84 -21.77 4.13
C LYS A 396 20.67 -21.44 2.65
N ARG A 397 19.47 -21.03 2.22
CA ARG A 397 19.18 -20.61 0.84
C ARG A 397 19.72 -19.20 0.60
N VAL A 398 19.90 -18.84 -0.67
CA VAL A 398 20.10 -17.43 -1.04
C VAL A 398 18.91 -16.64 -0.52
N ARG A 399 19.15 -15.51 0.13
CA ARG A 399 18.09 -14.65 0.67
C ARG A 399 17.60 -13.68 -0.41
N PRO A 400 16.31 -13.32 -0.39
CA PRO A 400 15.85 -12.19 -1.19
C PRO A 400 16.59 -10.91 -0.81
N GLY A 401 16.77 -10.03 -1.79
CA GLY A 401 17.36 -8.71 -1.57
C GLY A 401 16.56 -7.94 -0.51
N ARG A 402 17.26 -7.17 0.32
CA ARG A 402 16.62 -6.30 1.32
C ARG A 402 16.83 -4.85 0.93
N ASP A 403 15.74 -4.10 0.78
CA ASP A 403 15.82 -2.65 0.67
C ASP A 403 15.96 -2.03 2.06
N GLY A 404 17.21 -1.73 2.43
CA GLY A 404 17.57 -1.20 3.74
C GLY A 404 17.09 0.23 4.02
N LYS A 405 16.43 0.92 3.07
CA LYS A 405 15.93 2.28 3.29
C LYS A 405 14.92 2.30 4.45
N ALA A 406 15.11 3.22 5.38
CA ALA A 406 14.10 3.57 6.37
C ALA A 406 13.25 4.74 5.83
N LEU A 407 12.03 4.43 5.38
CA LEU A 407 11.04 5.42 4.96
C LEU A 407 10.27 5.92 6.19
N THR A 408 10.18 7.23 6.34
CA THR A 408 9.62 7.89 7.53
C THR A 408 8.14 7.54 7.71
N ASP A 409 7.32 7.61 6.66
CA ASP A 409 5.90 7.25 6.73
C ASP A 409 5.68 5.76 7.06
N TRP A 410 6.42 4.84 6.44
CA TRP A 410 6.27 3.41 6.68
C TRP A 410 6.75 3.02 8.08
N ASN A 411 7.84 3.62 8.56
CA ASN A 411 8.27 3.47 9.94
C ASN A 411 7.23 4.06 10.90
N GLY A 412 6.62 5.20 10.59
CA GLY A 412 5.53 5.75 11.40
C GLY A 412 4.34 4.79 11.53
N LEU A 413 3.94 4.12 10.45
CA LEU A 413 2.91 3.07 10.49
C LEU A 413 3.34 1.88 11.37
N MET A 414 4.60 1.43 11.23
CA MET A 414 5.10 0.29 11.99
C MET A 414 5.24 0.61 13.49
N ILE A 415 5.76 1.78 13.84
CA ILE A 415 5.88 2.25 15.22
C ILE A 415 4.50 2.26 15.89
N ALA A 416 3.49 2.81 15.21
CA ALA A 416 2.12 2.79 15.73
C ALA A 416 1.61 1.35 15.95
N ALA A 417 1.83 0.46 14.99
CA ALA A 417 1.40 -0.94 15.09
C ALA A 417 2.09 -1.69 16.26
N LEU A 418 3.40 -1.48 16.45
CA LEU A 418 4.17 -2.06 17.55
C LEU A 418 3.75 -1.50 18.91
N ALA A 419 3.54 -0.19 19.02
CA ALA A 419 3.09 0.44 20.27
C ALA A 419 1.68 -0.04 20.65
N GLU A 420 0.74 -0.08 19.70
CA GLU A 420 -0.62 -0.57 19.93
C GLU A 420 -0.65 -2.05 20.32
N ALA A 421 0.06 -2.91 19.57
CA ALA A 421 0.14 -4.34 19.89
C ALA A 421 0.88 -4.56 21.22
N GLY A 422 2.00 -3.88 21.44
CA GLY A 422 2.77 -3.95 22.67
C GLY A 422 1.94 -3.63 23.90
N ARG A 423 1.10 -2.59 23.82
CA ARG A 423 0.12 -2.27 24.86
C ARG A 423 -0.94 -3.36 25.03
N SER A 424 -1.58 -3.82 23.94
CA SER A 424 -2.64 -4.84 23.99
C SER A 424 -2.18 -6.16 24.60
N PHE A 425 -0.93 -6.57 24.31
CA PHE A 425 -0.38 -7.87 24.71
C PHE A 425 0.55 -7.79 25.94
N GLY A 426 0.77 -6.60 26.50
CA GLY A 426 1.72 -6.41 27.62
C GLY A 426 3.17 -6.72 27.26
N ARG A 427 3.57 -6.43 26.01
CA ARG A 427 4.91 -6.72 25.47
C ARG A 427 5.77 -5.46 25.47
N ALA A 428 6.52 -5.28 26.56
CA ALA A 428 7.42 -4.14 26.75
C ALA A 428 8.52 -4.08 25.69
N ASP A 429 9.01 -5.24 25.22
CA ASP A 429 10.02 -5.34 24.18
C ASP A 429 9.54 -4.83 22.81
N TRP A 430 8.22 -4.90 22.54
CA TRP A 430 7.63 -4.34 21.32
C TRP A 430 7.49 -2.82 21.40
N ILE A 431 7.13 -2.31 22.58
CA ILE A 431 7.08 -0.86 22.84
C ILE A 431 8.49 -0.28 22.73
N GLU A 432 9.50 -0.89 23.35
CA GLU A 432 10.89 -0.46 23.26
C GLU A 432 11.38 -0.40 21.81
N ALA A 433 11.07 -1.42 21.00
CA ALA A 433 11.40 -1.41 19.57
C ALA A 433 10.74 -0.23 18.83
N ALA A 434 9.50 0.12 19.17
CA ALA A 434 8.80 1.27 18.62
C ALA A 434 9.44 2.60 19.03
N GLU A 435 9.85 2.73 20.30
CA GLU A 435 10.53 3.93 20.83
C GLU A 435 11.89 4.17 20.17
N ILE A 436 12.69 3.12 20.01
CA ILE A 436 13.99 3.19 19.33
C ILE A 436 13.82 3.65 17.87
N ALA A 437 12.90 3.03 17.14
CA ALA A 437 12.61 3.40 15.76
C ALA A 437 12.10 4.86 15.67
N PHE A 438 11.20 5.26 16.56
CA PHE A 438 10.68 6.64 16.62
C PHE A 438 11.79 7.66 16.86
N ALA A 439 12.66 7.41 17.84
CA ALA A 439 13.79 8.26 18.15
C ALA A 439 14.75 8.39 16.97
N HIS A 440 15.04 7.28 16.27
CA HIS A 440 15.90 7.30 15.10
C HIS A 440 15.38 8.23 14.00
N ILE A 441 14.11 8.08 13.61
CA ILE A 441 13.47 8.93 12.60
C ILE A 441 13.38 10.39 13.07
N ALA A 442 12.91 10.62 14.30
CA ALA A 442 12.70 11.95 14.85
C ALA A 442 14.00 12.76 14.99
N ASN A 443 15.11 12.10 15.35
CA ASN A 443 16.43 12.72 15.51
C ASN A 443 17.13 12.99 14.18
N ALA A 444 16.62 12.43 13.07
CA ALA A 444 17.18 12.68 11.75
C ALA A 444 16.76 14.02 11.15
N ALA A 445 15.85 14.76 11.80
CA ALA A 445 15.37 16.05 11.35
C ALA A 445 16.49 17.09 11.18
N GLN A 446 16.39 17.91 10.13
CA GLN A 446 17.27 19.05 9.89
C GLN A 446 16.43 20.29 9.58
N ASN A 447 16.79 21.43 10.16
CA ASN A 447 16.05 22.70 9.97
C ASN A 447 14.53 22.55 10.21
N ASN A 448 14.13 21.84 11.27
CA ASN A 448 12.74 21.51 11.60
C ASN A 448 11.97 20.77 10.49
N ARG A 449 12.68 19.91 9.76
CA ARG A 449 12.12 19.10 8.69
C ARG A 449 12.60 17.67 8.79
N LEU A 450 11.68 16.71 8.72
CA LEU A 450 12.04 15.30 8.64
C LEU A 450 12.59 14.96 7.23
N PRO A 451 13.48 13.96 7.12
CA PRO A 451 13.74 13.31 5.84
C PRO A 451 12.57 12.38 5.47
N HIS A 452 12.37 12.12 4.19
CA HIS A 452 11.43 11.10 3.71
C HIS A 452 12.07 9.69 3.73
N SER A 453 13.31 9.58 3.24
CA SER A 453 14.07 8.32 3.12
C SER A 453 15.45 8.46 3.78
N MET A 454 15.93 7.38 4.40
CA MET A 454 17.27 7.30 4.99
C MET A 454 17.92 5.95 4.71
N LEU A 455 19.20 5.99 4.37
CA LEU A 455 20.03 4.79 4.20
C LEU A 455 21.46 5.08 4.66
N GLY A 456 21.86 4.50 5.79
CA GLY A 456 23.10 4.84 6.47
C GLY A 456 23.19 6.35 6.73
N ALA A 457 24.23 7.00 6.20
CA ALA A 457 24.41 8.44 6.33
C ALA A 457 23.59 9.26 5.30
N LYS A 458 23.12 8.65 4.21
CA LYS A 458 22.36 9.35 3.15
C LYS A 458 20.93 9.61 3.63
N LYS A 459 20.44 10.84 3.45
CA LYS A 459 19.09 11.26 3.83
C LYS A 459 18.46 12.05 2.69
N LEU A 460 17.27 11.64 2.28
CA LEU A 460 16.49 12.35 1.27
C LEU A 460 15.53 13.33 1.95
N PHE A 461 15.75 14.61 1.71
CA PHE A 461 14.83 15.66 2.10
C PHE A 461 14.09 16.21 0.87
N PRO A 462 12.88 16.76 1.07
CA PRO A 462 12.16 16.83 2.33
C PRO A 462 11.17 15.68 2.58
N ALA A 463 10.73 15.52 3.83
CA ALA A 463 9.53 14.77 4.17
C ALA A 463 8.28 15.32 3.47
N LEU A 464 7.38 14.38 3.17
CA LEU A 464 6.06 14.53 2.59
C LEU A 464 4.99 14.70 3.68
N SER A 465 3.76 15.02 3.27
CA SER A 465 2.66 15.11 4.25
C SER A 465 2.30 13.77 4.88
N SER A 466 2.52 12.65 4.17
CA SER A 466 2.34 11.29 4.70
C SER A 466 3.28 10.98 5.87
N ASP A 467 4.54 11.43 5.77
CA ASP A 467 5.57 11.25 6.80
C ASP A 467 5.14 11.89 8.12
N TYR A 468 4.72 13.15 8.08
CA TYR A 468 4.26 13.84 9.28
C TYR A 468 2.98 13.22 9.84
N ALA A 469 2.04 12.82 8.98
CA ALA A 469 0.80 12.19 9.45
C ALA A 469 1.06 10.84 10.14
N ALA A 470 1.92 10.01 9.55
CA ALA A 470 2.30 8.72 10.12
C ALA A 470 3.09 8.88 11.43
N MET A 471 4.07 9.80 11.47
CA MET A 471 4.85 10.08 12.68
C MET A 471 4.02 10.74 13.79
N THR A 472 2.99 11.50 13.45
CA THR A 472 2.01 12.03 14.42
C THR A 472 1.24 10.87 15.07
N ASN A 473 0.70 9.95 14.27
CA ASN A 473 -0.01 8.78 14.79
C ASN A 473 0.92 7.87 15.62
N ALA A 474 2.17 7.69 15.19
CA ALA A 474 3.19 6.95 15.93
C ALA A 474 3.43 7.54 17.32
N ALA A 475 3.56 8.87 17.41
CA ALA A 475 3.73 9.56 18.68
C ALA A 475 2.50 9.41 19.58
N ILE A 476 1.28 9.52 19.04
CA ILE A 476 0.05 9.30 19.82
C ILE A 476 -0.01 7.85 20.35
N ALA A 477 0.30 6.86 19.51
CA ALA A 477 0.32 5.46 19.91
C ALA A 477 1.37 5.17 21.01
N LEU A 478 2.55 5.81 20.95
CA LEU A 478 3.57 5.71 21.98
C LEU A 478 3.14 6.38 23.30
N PHE A 479 2.52 7.56 23.25
CA PHE A 479 1.91 8.17 24.45
C PHE A 479 0.88 7.23 25.08
N GLU A 480 0.02 6.64 24.25
CA GLU A 480 -1.00 5.70 24.69
C GLU A 480 -0.45 4.42 25.33
N ALA A 481 0.73 3.97 24.90
CA ALA A 481 1.40 2.79 25.42
C ALA A 481 2.24 3.06 26.68
N THR A 482 2.81 4.26 26.81
CA THR A 482 3.81 4.59 27.85
C THR A 482 3.32 5.58 28.91
N GLY A 483 2.35 6.43 28.56
CA GLY A 483 1.94 7.58 29.36
C GLY A 483 2.89 8.78 29.29
N ASP A 484 3.97 8.74 28.49
CA ASP A 484 4.94 9.83 28.41
C ASP A 484 4.41 11.00 27.55
N SER A 485 4.14 12.13 28.20
CA SER A 485 3.62 13.34 27.56
C SER A 485 4.54 13.94 26.49
N GLN A 486 5.84 13.62 26.49
CA GLN A 486 6.77 14.11 25.46
C GLN A 486 6.33 13.70 24.04
N TYR A 487 5.69 12.54 23.90
CA TYR A 487 5.17 12.10 22.61
C TYR A 487 3.97 12.95 22.15
N VAL A 488 3.13 13.45 23.06
CA VAL A 488 2.05 14.38 22.72
C VAL A 488 2.61 15.71 22.22
N ASP A 489 3.64 16.23 22.88
CA ASP A 489 4.32 17.45 22.46
C ASP A 489 4.95 17.27 21.06
N ARG A 490 5.54 16.09 20.81
CA ARG A 490 6.13 15.75 19.51
C ARG A 490 5.07 15.62 18.41
N ALA A 491 3.92 15.02 18.71
CA ALA A 491 2.77 14.97 17.81
C ALA A 491 2.30 16.39 17.42
N GLY A 492 2.21 17.29 18.40
CA GLY A 492 1.89 18.71 18.17
C GLY A 492 2.89 19.38 17.21
N GLN A 493 4.18 19.19 17.43
CA GLN A 493 5.25 19.72 16.56
C GLN A 493 5.15 19.18 15.12
N PHE A 494 4.85 17.89 14.93
CA PHE A 494 4.68 17.32 13.59
C PHE A 494 3.45 17.86 12.87
N ILE A 495 2.34 18.10 13.58
CA ILE A 495 1.14 18.75 13.01
C ILE A 495 1.46 20.19 12.59
N GLU A 496 2.20 20.94 13.41
CA GLU A 496 2.64 22.30 13.07
C GLU A 496 3.54 22.31 11.83
N GLN A 497 4.49 21.37 11.73
CA GLN A 497 5.36 21.23 10.56
C GLN A 497 4.57 20.83 9.30
N LEU A 498 3.64 19.89 9.44
CA LEU A 498 2.72 19.51 8.36
C LEU A 498 1.92 20.72 7.86
N ASP A 499 1.33 21.51 8.77
CA ASP A 499 0.57 22.70 8.42
C ASP A 499 1.45 23.80 7.81
N HIS A 500 2.66 23.96 8.32
CA HIS A 500 3.60 24.96 7.80
C HIS A 500 4.01 24.67 6.35
N TRP A 501 4.46 23.44 6.07
CA TRP A 501 5.06 23.06 4.79
C TRP A 501 4.03 22.69 3.71
N HIS A 502 2.93 22.06 4.09
CA HIS A 502 2.03 21.40 3.13
C HIS A 502 0.65 22.07 3.00
N ARG A 503 0.26 22.96 3.92
CA ARG A 503 -1.07 23.58 3.86
C ARG A 503 -1.17 24.62 2.76
N ASP A 504 -2.12 24.53 1.85
CA ASP A 504 -2.37 25.55 0.83
C ASP A 504 -3.21 26.73 1.37
N GLY A 505 -3.43 27.75 0.52
CA GLY A 505 -4.27 28.91 0.86
C GLY A 505 -5.75 28.57 1.11
N GLU A 506 -6.21 27.42 0.63
CA GLU A 506 -7.57 26.90 0.82
C GLU A 506 -7.70 25.99 2.04
N LYS A 507 -6.60 25.78 2.77
CA LYS A 507 -6.45 24.92 3.96
C LYS A 507 -6.41 23.41 3.64
N ASN A 508 -6.24 23.00 2.38
CA ASN A 508 -5.90 21.61 2.05
C ASN A 508 -4.43 21.34 2.34
N ARG A 509 -4.01 20.08 2.29
CA ARG A 509 -2.61 19.69 2.47
C ARG A 509 -2.11 18.91 1.28
N LEU A 510 -1.07 19.42 0.64
CA LEU A 510 -0.44 18.83 -0.54
C LEU A 510 0.50 17.69 -0.13
N LEU A 511 0.66 16.68 -0.99
CA LEU A 511 1.59 15.57 -0.73
C LEU A 511 3.04 16.07 -0.65
N SER A 512 3.46 16.81 -1.67
CA SER A 512 4.73 17.53 -1.71
C SER A 512 4.57 18.98 -1.22
N ASP A 513 5.67 19.62 -0.87
CA ASP A 513 5.63 20.99 -0.36
C ASP A 513 5.27 22.04 -1.42
N ARG A 514 4.83 23.20 -0.95
CA ARG A 514 4.46 24.33 -1.82
C ARG A 514 5.63 24.82 -2.69
N ILE A 515 6.87 24.73 -2.19
CA ILE A 515 8.07 25.20 -2.91
C ILE A 515 8.37 24.30 -4.11
N GLY A 516 8.16 22.98 -3.97
CA GLY A 516 8.29 22.00 -5.04
C GLY A 516 7.27 22.19 -6.18
N GLN A 517 6.10 22.76 -5.91
CA GLN A 517 5.10 23.11 -6.93
C GLN A 517 5.34 24.47 -7.60
N HIS A 518 5.81 25.50 -6.87
CA HIS A 518 6.13 26.78 -7.51
C HIS A 518 7.30 26.69 -8.50
N ARG A 519 8.27 25.78 -8.28
CA ARG A 519 9.27 25.43 -9.32
C ARG A 519 8.69 24.62 -10.50
N ARG A 520 7.50 24.03 -10.36
CA ARG A 520 6.78 23.30 -11.42
C ARG A 520 5.81 24.18 -12.20
N ALA A 521 5.32 25.28 -11.62
CA ALA A 521 4.26 26.11 -12.19
C ALA A 521 4.71 27.47 -12.78
N ASP A 522 5.96 27.92 -12.57
CA ASP A 522 6.46 29.18 -13.15
C ASP A 522 7.80 29.00 -13.89
N PRO A 523 7.81 28.92 -15.23
CA PRO A 523 9.02 28.90 -16.03
C PRO A 523 9.60 30.30 -16.33
N HIS A 524 9.02 31.39 -15.81
CA HIS A 524 9.40 32.76 -16.18
C HIS A 524 10.12 33.58 -15.11
N GLN A 525 10.25 33.12 -13.87
CA GLN A 525 11.10 33.80 -12.87
C GLN A 525 12.56 33.32 -12.85
N GLY A 526 13.14 33.23 -14.05
CA GLY A 526 14.58 33.21 -14.28
C GLY A 526 15.15 34.60 -14.57
N ARG A 527 14.80 35.62 -13.76
CA ARG A 527 15.52 36.90 -13.77
C ARG A 527 15.77 37.37 -12.34
N CYS A 528 16.82 36.81 -11.76
CA CYS A 528 17.49 37.42 -10.61
C CYS A 528 18.00 38.80 -11.06
N ARG A 529 17.30 39.89 -10.71
CA ARG A 529 17.83 41.24 -10.84
C ARG A 529 19.02 41.34 -9.88
N ARG A 530 20.23 41.20 -10.42
CA ARG A 530 21.45 41.68 -9.76
C ARG A 530 21.37 43.20 -9.66
N SER A 531 20.90 43.71 -8.52
CA SER A 531 21.23 45.07 -8.10
C SER A 531 22.62 45.03 -7.48
N TYR A 532 23.63 45.43 -8.26
CA TYR A 532 24.91 45.84 -7.73
C TYR A 532 24.71 47.16 -6.98
N SER A 533 25.01 47.16 -5.69
CA SER A 533 25.24 48.38 -4.93
C SER A 533 26.55 48.23 -4.16
N PHE A 534 27.52 49.07 -4.56
CA PHE A 534 28.82 49.23 -3.93
C PHE A 534 28.67 49.56 -2.45
N GLY A 535 29.31 48.78 -1.59
CA GLY A 535 29.49 49.10 -0.18
C GLY A 535 30.85 49.75 0.05
N HIS A 536 30.86 51.05 0.32
CA HIS A 536 31.95 51.71 1.05
C HIS A 536 31.81 51.37 2.54
N ARG A 537 32.87 50.84 3.16
CA ARG A 537 33.09 50.90 4.63
C ARG A 537 33.48 52.34 5.01
N PRO A 538 33.10 52.81 6.20
CA PRO A 538 33.86 52.59 7.45
C PRO A 538 32.90 52.28 8.62
N ASP A 539 33.26 52.19 9.90
CA ASP A 539 34.39 51.66 10.68
C ASP A 539 33.91 51.77 12.16
N HIS A 540 34.51 50.98 13.05
CA HIS A 540 34.58 51.18 14.51
C HIS A 540 33.38 51.08 15.50
N ARG A 541 33.64 50.24 16.52
CA ARG A 541 33.41 50.38 17.99
C ARG A 541 32.20 49.71 18.66
N SER A 542 32.52 48.58 19.31
CA SER A 542 32.34 48.26 20.75
C SER A 542 31.11 48.78 21.51
N LEU A 543 30.36 47.87 22.13
CA LEU A 543 30.24 47.69 23.60
C LEU A 543 29.26 46.55 23.92
N GLY A 544 29.58 45.77 24.96
CA GLY A 544 28.80 44.61 25.43
C GLY A 544 27.66 44.96 26.40
N PRO A 545 27.25 44.04 27.30
CA PRO A 545 25.87 43.51 27.30
C PRO A 545 25.13 43.74 28.64
N THR A 546 23.79 43.76 28.67
CA THR A 546 23.03 43.39 29.89
C THR A 546 21.56 42.98 29.68
N VAL A 547 21.20 41.99 30.50
CA VAL A 547 19.97 41.25 30.87
C VAL A 547 18.77 42.12 31.33
N PHE A 548 17.51 41.61 31.21
CA PHE A 548 16.38 41.59 32.21
C PHE A 548 15.06 41.16 31.49
N ARG A 549 14.40 40.02 31.77
CA ARG A 549 13.45 39.60 32.84
C ARG A 549 12.14 40.43 33.04
N TYR A 550 11.02 39.72 32.85
CA TYR A 550 9.80 39.60 33.70
C TYR A 550 8.46 40.35 33.41
N ARG A 551 7.40 39.51 33.31
CA ARG A 551 6.06 39.51 33.96
C ARG A 551 4.83 40.29 33.42
N ARG A 552 3.72 39.54 33.53
CA ARG A 552 2.27 39.82 33.40
C ARG A 552 1.72 40.93 34.31
N SER A 553 0.61 41.54 33.89
CA SER A 553 -0.47 41.98 34.80
C SER A 553 -1.85 41.99 34.11
N ARG A 554 -2.86 41.57 34.86
CA ARG A 554 -4.31 41.74 34.62
C ARG A 554 -4.76 43.17 34.92
N THR A 555 -5.86 43.61 34.30
CA THR A 555 -6.81 44.56 34.90
C THR A 555 -8.22 44.32 34.38
N ALA A 556 -9.19 44.43 35.30
CA ALA A 556 -10.63 44.40 35.10
C ALA A 556 -11.20 45.82 35.01
N GLY A 557 -12.43 45.96 34.50
CA GLY A 557 -13.22 47.20 34.57
C GLY A 557 -14.63 47.04 33.99
N ALA A 558 -15.63 47.38 34.82
CA ALA A 558 -17.10 47.45 34.64
C ALA A 558 -17.58 48.05 33.30
N GLY A 559 -18.83 47.91 32.83
CA GLY A 559 -20.11 47.46 33.39
C GLY A 559 -21.22 48.22 32.63
N LEU A 560 -22.39 47.60 32.36
CA LEU A 560 -23.68 48.29 32.14
C LEU A 560 -24.83 47.29 31.98
N GLU A 561 -25.89 47.54 32.74
CA GLU A 561 -27.17 46.84 32.80
C GLU A 561 -28.02 47.07 31.54
N ASN A 562 -28.84 46.08 31.12
CA ASN A 562 -30.29 46.20 31.29
C ASN A 562 -31.07 44.91 31.01
N ARG A 563 -32.22 44.85 31.68
CA ARG A 563 -33.19 43.75 31.89
C ARG A 563 -33.82 43.18 30.62
N ARG A 564 -34.17 41.88 30.65
CA ARG A 564 -35.58 41.41 30.61
C ARG A 564 -35.72 39.91 30.95
N THR A 565 -36.79 39.66 31.69
CA THR A 565 -37.21 38.46 32.43
C THR A 565 -38.00 37.45 31.59
N ARG A 566 -38.19 36.25 32.20
CA ARG A 566 -39.17 35.15 31.97
C ARG A 566 -38.56 33.94 31.23
N GLY A 567 -38.63 32.70 31.69
CA GLY A 567 -39.24 32.09 32.87
C GLY A 567 -38.91 30.58 32.85
N ARG A 568 -38.72 29.98 34.03
CA ARG A 568 -38.69 28.52 34.22
C ARG A 568 -40.14 27.97 34.18
N PRO A 569 -40.33 26.66 33.93
CA PRO A 569 -40.55 25.72 35.05
C PRO A 569 -39.75 24.41 34.89
N ARG A 570 -39.01 23.95 35.90
CA ARG A 570 -39.38 22.98 36.97
C ARG A 570 -39.50 21.51 36.50
N CYS A 571 -38.57 20.67 36.98
CA CYS A 571 -38.78 19.23 37.26
C CYS A 571 -39.93 19.03 38.27
N PRO A 572 -40.51 17.81 38.40
CA PRO A 572 -39.99 16.80 39.35
C PRO A 572 -40.31 15.33 38.91
N PRO A 573 -40.35 14.28 39.76
CA PRO A 573 -39.21 13.46 40.17
C PRO A 573 -39.45 11.92 40.00
N ASP A 574 -38.42 11.13 40.32
CA ASP A 574 -38.38 9.73 40.82
C ASP A 574 -39.22 8.62 40.15
N LEU A 575 -38.57 7.47 39.89
CA LEU A 575 -38.92 6.14 40.46
C LEU A 575 -38.16 5.00 39.73
N TRP A 576 -37.37 4.25 40.50
CA TRP A 576 -37.03 2.85 40.24
C TRP A 576 -38.09 1.99 40.94
N PRO A 577 -38.58 0.88 40.34
CA PRO A 577 -38.05 -0.46 40.68
C PRO A 577 -38.03 -1.38 39.45
N GLY A 578 -37.17 -2.39 39.35
CA GLY A 578 -37.43 -3.70 39.93
C GLY A 578 -37.36 -4.77 38.84
N ARG A 579 -36.73 -5.89 39.17
CA ARG A 579 -36.51 -7.07 38.33
C ARG A 579 -37.85 -7.67 37.86
N HIS A 580 -37.91 -8.15 36.62
CA HIS A 580 -38.74 -9.32 36.30
C HIS A 580 -38.13 -10.16 35.17
N ARG A 581 -37.87 -11.42 35.52
CA ARG A 581 -37.71 -12.55 34.60
C ARG A 581 -39.04 -12.76 33.87
N GLN A 582 -39.02 -12.93 32.56
CA GLN A 582 -40.04 -13.72 31.86
C GLN A 582 -39.39 -14.73 30.93
N ARG A 583 -39.67 -16.00 31.26
CA ARG A 583 -39.52 -17.16 30.40
C ARG A 583 -40.65 -17.13 29.37
N LEU A 584 -40.34 -17.36 28.11
CA LEU A 584 -41.31 -17.83 27.12
C LEU A 584 -40.86 -19.18 26.58
N ARG A 585 -41.69 -20.19 26.88
CA ARG A 585 -41.70 -21.53 26.31
C ARG A 585 -42.44 -21.49 24.97
N VAL A 586 -41.88 -22.10 23.93
CA VAL A 586 -42.63 -22.73 22.82
C VAL A 586 -41.86 -24.01 22.49
N ARG A 587 -42.26 -25.16 23.07
CA ARG A 587 -43.09 -26.23 22.48
C ARG A 587 -42.49 -26.86 21.22
N ALA A 588 -41.81 -27.98 21.44
CA ALA A 588 -41.58 -29.05 20.48
C ALA A 588 -42.86 -29.89 20.29
N ARG A 589 -43.11 -30.33 19.06
CA ARG A 589 -43.86 -31.56 18.73
C ARG A 589 -43.28 -32.21 17.47
N THR A 590 -43.01 -33.50 17.63
CA THR A 590 -42.88 -34.63 16.69
C THR A 590 -44.16 -34.81 15.85
N ALA A 591 -44.31 -35.64 14.79
CA ALA A 591 -43.71 -36.92 14.41
C ALA A 591 -44.09 -37.30 12.93
N GLU A 592 -43.34 -38.24 12.32
CA GLU A 592 -43.76 -39.46 11.55
C GLU A 592 -44.84 -39.42 10.44
N ALA A 593 -44.93 -40.28 9.41
CA ALA A 593 -44.13 -41.35 8.78
C ALA A 593 -44.90 -41.88 7.53
N GLY A 594 -44.23 -42.65 6.66
CA GLY A 594 -44.81 -43.54 5.62
C GLY A 594 -44.10 -43.41 4.26
N ASP A 595 -43.57 -44.42 3.55
CA ASP A 595 -43.88 -45.86 3.55
C ASP A 595 -42.70 -46.72 2.95
N ARG A 596 -42.89 -48.04 2.95
CA ARG A 596 -41.93 -49.17 3.00
C ARG A 596 -41.19 -49.62 1.70
N ARG A 597 -39.90 -50.01 1.88
CA ARG A 597 -39.04 -51.18 1.44
C ARG A 597 -39.59 -52.30 0.49
N PRO A 598 -38.78 -53.32 0.01
CA PRO A 598 -37.35 -53.46 -0.45
C PRO A 598 -37.20 -54.53 -1.63
N PRO A 599 -36.18 -55.45 -1.81
CA PRO A 599 -34.68 -55.50 -1.71
C PRO A 599 -33.91 -56.21 -2.91
N ARG A 600 -32.56 -56.38 -2.76
CA ARG A 600 -31.59 -57.47 -3.21
C ARG A 600 -30.58 -57.19 -4.35
N GLU A 601 -29.25 -57.24 -4.07
CA GLU A 601 -28.22 -58.31 -4.34
C GLU A 601 -27.77 -58.37 -5.84
N SER A 602 -26.53 -58.58 -6.32
CA SER A 602 -25.21 -59.01 -5.82
C SER A 602 -24.12 -58.85 -6.94
N SER A 603 -22.83 -59.04 -6.57
CA SER A 603 -21.69 -59.60 -7.37
C SER A 603 -21.21 -58.87 -8.65
N SER A 604 -20.02 -58.27 -8.71
CA SER A 604 -18.64 -58.83 -8.85
C SER A 604 -18.22 -59.21 -10.28
N CYS A 605 -17.07 -58.69 -10.74
CA CYS A 605 -15.92 -59.42 -11.34
C CYS A 605 -15.16 -58.61 -12.42
N SER A 606 -13.83 -58.49 -12.19
CA SER A 606 -12.67 -58.67 -13.11
C SER A 606 -12.76 -58.21 -14.57
N GLY A 607 -11.76 -57.61 -15.20
CA GLY A 607 -10.30 -57.63 -14.98
C GLY A 607 -9.61 -57.59 -16.37
N CYS A 608 -8.32 -57.21 -16.39
CA CYS A 608 -7.37 -57.34 -17.50
C CYS A 608 -7.65 -56.48 -18.76
N GLU A 609 -6.69 -56.01 -19.54
CA GLU A 609 -5.22 -56.06 -19.56
C GLU A 609 -4.77 -55.16 -20.72
N SER A 610 -3.60 -54.51 -20.58
CA SER A 610 -2.61 -54.30 -21.67
C SER A 610 -3.01 -53.41 -22.88
N LYS A 611 -2.15 -52.79 -23.68
CA LYS A 611 -0.74 -52.40 -23.71
C LYS A 611 -0.62 -51.50 -24.95
N SER A 612 0.47 -50.74 -25.04
CA SER A 612 1.14 -50.23 -26.26
C SER A 612 0.44 -49.19 -27.15
N GLY A 613 1.05 -47.99 -27.24
CA GLY A 613 0.87 -47.03 -28.35
C GLY A 613 1.62 -47.47 -29.63
N PRO A 614 2.19 -46.56 -30.46
CA PRO A 614 1.90 -45.13 -30.65
C PRO A 614 1.79 -44.72 -32.15
N ALA A 615 1.30 -43.49 -32.39
CA ALA A 615 1.68 -42.58 -33.49
C ALA A 615 1.22 -42.92 -34.96
N PRO A 616 1.53 -42.07 -35.98
CA PRO A 616 0.75 -40.89 -36.35
C PRO A 616 0.50 -40.76 -37.88
N GLY A 617 -0.21 -39.71 -38.31
CA GLY A 617 -0.36 -39.29 -39.72
C GLY A 617 -1.77 -38.77 -39.98
N GLY A 618 -2.03 -37.58 -40.52
CA GLY A 618 -1.35 -36.92 -41.63
C GLY A 618 -2.24 -37.03 -42.87
N TYR A 619 -2.51 -35.88 -43.52
CA TYR A 619 -3.14 -35.65 -44.83
C TYR A 619 -4.61 -35.17 -44.91
N CYS A 620 -4.69 -33.85 -45.17
CA CYS A 620 -5.34 -33.20 -46.31
C CYS A 620 -6.34 -33.97 -47.18
N CYS A 621 -7.52 -33.35 -47.36
CA CYS A 621 -8.24 -33.01 -48.62
C CYS A 621 -9.63 -32.50 -48.20
N GLY A 622 -10.22 -31.41 -48.68
CA GLY A 622 -10.15 -30.79 -50.00
C GLY A 622 -11.50 -30.99 -50.71
N ASN A 623 -12.31 -29.93 -50.80
CA ASN A 623 -13.35 -29.57 -51.81
C ASN A 623 -14.64 -29.00 -51.18
N ARG A 624 -14.90 -27.70 -51.42
CA ARG A 624 -15.74 -27.11 -52.51
C ARG A 624 -17.23 -27.44 -52.37
N TYR A 625 -18.01 -26.42 -52.01
CA TYR A 625 -19.24 -25.88 -52.64
C TYR A 625 -19.49 -24.56 -51.88
N GLY A 626 -19.67 -23.39 -52.48
CA GLY A 626 -20.67 -23.06 -53.49
C GLY A 626 -21.73 -22.20 -52.81
N SER A 627 -21.48 -20.89 -52.84
CA SER A 627 -22.37 -19.73 -52.58
C SER A 627 -23.84 -19.98 -52.21
N GLU A 628 -24.26 -19.47 -51.05
CA GLU A 628 -25.47 -18.64 -50.91
C GLU A 628 -25.54 -17.98 -49.51
N SER A 629 -26.17 -16.81 -49.46
CA SER A 629 -26.58 -16.06 -48.26
C SER A 629 -25.55 -15.13 -47.59
N ALA A 630 -25.38 -13.97 -48.22
CA ALA A 630 -24.82 -12.74 -47.65
C ALA A 630 -25.73 -12.07 -46.58
N ASP A 631 -26.74 -12.77 -46.04
CA ASP A 631 -27.65 -12.26 -45.00
C ASP A 631 -27.40 -12.84 -43.60
N ALA A 632 -26.56 -13.88 -43.48
CA ALA A 632 -26.14 -14.42 -42.19
C ALA A 632 -25.04 -13.55 -41.52
N THR A 633 -24.22 -12.85 -42.31
CA THR A 633 -23.08 -12.06 -41.79
C THR A 633 -23.51 -10.71 -41.18
N ARG A 634 -24.66 -10.14 -41.57
CA ARG A 634 -25.17 -8.89 -40.95
C ARG A 634 -25.84 -9.12 -39.60
N ARG A 635 -26.52 -10.25 -39.39
CA ARG A 635 -27.13 -10.58 -38.09
C ARG A 635 -26.08 -11.04 -37.05
N HIS A 636 -25.00 -11.69 -37.50
CA HIS A 636 -23.90 -12.08 -36.62
C HIS A 636 -23.01 -10.90 -36.18
N LEU A 637 -22.85 -9.86 -37.01
CA LEU A 637 -22.12 -8.63 -36.66
C LEU A 637 -22.92 -7.67 -35.76
N ALA A 638 -24.25 -7.68 -35.84
CA ALA A 638 -25.11 -6.90 -34.94
C ALA A 638 -25.19 -7.52 -33.53
N ALA A 639 -25.32 -8.85 -33.44
CA ALA A 639 -25.30 -9.56 -32.16
C ALA A 639 -23.94 -9.45 -31.43
N ASN A 640 -22.82 -9.46 -32.16
CA ASN A 640 -21.49 -9.26 -31.58
C ASN A 640 -21.22 -7.82 -31.11
N ARG A 641 -21.83 -6.81 -31.75
CA ARG A 641 -21.74 -5.40 -31.27
C ARG A 641 -22.60 -5.16 -30.03
N GLN A 642 -23.72 -5.85 -29.88
CA GLN A 642 -24.59 -5.74 -28.70
C GLN A 642 -24.06 -6.57 -27.51
N ALA A 643 -23.46 -7.73 -27.76
CA ALA A 643 -22.71 -8.49 -26.75
C ALA A 643 -21.44 -7.76 -26.29
N ARG A 644 -20.69 -7.09 -27.19
CA ARG A 644 -19.57 -6.21 -26.80
C ARG A 644 -20.01 -4.95 -26.06
N ARG A 645 -21.18 -4.36 -26.37
CA ARG A 645 -21.70 -3.21 -25.58
C ARG A 645 -22.19 -3.61 -24.19
N LEU A 646 -22.74 -4.81 -24.01
CA LEU A 646 -23.13 -5.33 -22.70
C LEU A 646 -21.93 -5.82 -21.87
N ALA A 647 -20.90 -6.39 -22.51
CA ALA A 647 -19.64 -6.74 -21.85
C ALA A 647 -18.83 -5.49 -21.41
N VAL A 648 -18.87 -4.40 -22.20
CA VAL A 648 -18.21 -3.13 -21.86
C VAL A 648 -18.95 -2.37 -20.74
N HIS A 649 -20.28 -2.50 -20.62
CA HIS A 649 -21.02 -1.93 -19.48
C HIS A 649 -20.98 -2.79 -18.21
N GLY A 650 -20.77 -4.10 -18.32
CA GLY A 650 -20.54 -4.98 -17.16
C GLY A 650 -19.12 -4.94 -16.61
N ALA A 651 -18.10 -4.70 -17.46
CA ALA A 651 -16.70 -4.63 -17.05
C ALA A 651 -16.26 -3.23 -16.58
N GLY A 652 -17.01 -2.17 -16.94
CA GLY A 652 -16.72 -0.79 -16.52
C GLY A 652 -17.00 -0.46 -15.05
N LEU A 653 -17.47 -1.43 -14.26
CA LEU A 653 -17.71 -1.31 -12.82
C LEU A 653 -16.70 -2.11 -11.97
N PHE A 654 -15.72 -2.78 -12.61
CA PHE A 654 -14.70 -3.61 -11.96
C PHE A 654 -13.29 -2.98 -12.05
N ALA A 655 -13.19 -1.68 -11.79
CA ALA A 655 -11.92 -0.97 -11.69
C ALA A 655 -11.59 -0.72 -10.22
N GLY A 656 -10.83 -1.63 -9.60
CA GLY A 656 -10.15 -1.37 -8.34
C GLY A 656 -8.97 -0.44 -8.58
N ASP A 657 -9.19 0.86 -8.43
CA ASP A 657 -8.15 1.90 -8.40
C ASP A 657 -7.18 1.63 -7.23
N TYR A 658 -6.07 0.93 -7.47
CA TYR A 658 -4.99 0.78 -6.50
C TYR A 658 -4.03 1.97 -6.60
N GLN A 659 -4.22 2.95 -5.71
CA GLN A 659 -3.22 3.97 -5.40
C GLN A 659 -2.70 3.75 -3.97
N PRO A 660 -1.38 3.73 -3.74
CA PRO A 660 -0.84 3.91 -2.39
C PRO A 660 -1.09 5.37 -1.99
N GLN A 661 -2.18 5.62 -1.26
CA GLN A 661 -2.62 6.97 -0.93
C GLN A 661 -1.91 7.51 0.32
N GLY A 662 -0.80 8.23 0.11
CA GLY A 662 -0.19 9.09 1.13
C GLY A 662 -1.07 10.29 1.54
N THR A 663 -2.20 10.53 0.86
CA THR A 663 -3.08 11.69 1.09
C THR A 663 -4.21 11.47 2.09
N ARG A 664 -4.55 10.22 2.46
CA ARG A 664 -5.65 9.94 3.41
C ARG A 664 -5.21 9.79 4.88
N THR A 665 -3.92 9.64 5.15
CA THR A 665 -3.34 9.58 6.51
C THR A 665 -3.55 10.87 7.31
N VAL A 666 -3.70 12.00 6.61
CA VAL A 666 -3.83 13.35 7.18
C VAL A 666 -5.15 13.58 7.94
N ALA A 667 -6.23 12.88 7.58
CA ALA A 667 -7.53 13.05 8.23
C ALA A 667 -7.60 12.30 9.58
N THR A 668 -6.95 11.14 9.69
CA THR A 668 -6.99 10.27 10.87
C THR A 668 -6.28 10.89 12.07
N ALA A 669 -5.13 11.54 11.86
CA ALA A 669 -4.34 12.18 12.93
C ALA A 669 -5.09 13.31 13.65
N LYS A 670 -5.99 14.02 12.96
CA LYS A 670 -6.80 15.10 13.58
C LYS A 670 -8.04 14.57 14.31
N ILE A 671 -8.60 13.44 13.90
CA ILE A 671 -9.79 12.85 14.57
C ILE A 671 -9.40 12.31 15.94
N GLU A 672 -8.27 11.62 16.06
CA GLU A 672 -7.74 11.15 17.36
C GLU A 672 -7.37 12.32 18.28
N PHE A 673 -6.78 13.41 17.74
CA PHE A 673 -6.43 14.60 18.51
C PHE A 673 -7.64 15.41 19.03
N VAL A 674 -8.74 15.52 18.24
CA VAL A 674 -9.96 16.22 18.69
C VAL A 674 -10.69 15.46 19.81
N ILE A 675 -10.58 14.12 19.83
CA ILE A 675 -11.10 13.30 20.92
C ILE A 675 -10.28 13.52 22.21
N LEU A 676 -8.94 13.60 22.10
CA LEU A 676 -8.04 13.81 23.24
C LEU A 676 -8.06 15.24 23.80
N TRP A 677 -8.15 16.27 22.94
CA TRP A 677 -8.21 17.67 23.38
C TRP A 677 -9.50 17.97 24.16
N ARG A 678 -10.65 17.40 23.75
CA ARG A 678 -11.91 17.49 24.51
C ARG A 678 -11.89 16.68 25.82
N SER A 679 -11.03 15.67 25.94
CA SER A 679 -10.81 14.92 27.19
C SER A 679 -10.01 15.75 28.19
N LYS A 680 -8.96 16.46 27.74
CA LYS A 680 -8.14 17.34 28.59
C LYS A 680 -8.92 18.54 29.14
N GLU A 681 -9.77 19.18 28.32
CA GLU A 681 -10.67 20.25 28.81
C GLU A 681 -11.71 19.76 29.85
N ARG A 682 -12.12 18.48 29.80
CA ARG A 682 -13.02 17.88 30.80
C ARG A 682 -12.29 17.46 32.08
N SER A 683 -11.04 17.02 31.98
CA SER A 683 -10.17 16.71 33.13
C SER A 683 -9.84 17.97 33.93
N ASP A 684 -9.51 19.08 33.25
CA ASP A 684 -9.17 20.34 33.91
C ASP A 684 -10.40 21.03 34.53
N ALA A 685 -11.61 20.80 33.97
CA ALA A 685 -12.86 21.24 34.57
C ALA A 685 -13.29 20.40 35.79
N ALA A 686 -12.91 19.12 35.86
CA ALA A 686 -13.26 18.20 36.95
C ALA A 686 -12.38 18.37 38.20
N GLN A 687 -11.18 18.95 38.08
CA GLN A 687 -10.29 19.22 39.23
C GLN A 687 -10.63 20.48 40.04
N THR A 688 -11.66 21.26 39.65
CA THR A 688 -12.02 22.51 40.36
C THR A 688 -13.28 22.37 41.24
N ILE A 689 -13.88 21.18 41.35
CA ILE A 689 -15.08 20.96 42.17
C ILE A 689 -14.90 19.68 42.99
N GLY A 690 -14.31 19.80 44.18
CA GLY A 690 -14.11 18.66 45.06
C GLY A 690 -13.41 19.00 46.37
N SER A 691 -14.03 19.84 47.21
CA SER A 691 -13.69 19.91 48.64
C SER A 691 -14.83 20.48 49.46
N MET A 692 -15.19 19.74 50.53
CA MET A 692 -16.08 20.04 51.66
C MET A 692 -17.53 19.51 51.58
N PRO A 693 -18.10 19.06 52.72
CA PRO A 693 -17.87 17.77 53.38
C PRO A 693 -18.97 16.74 53.07
#